data_AF-A0A2N3ACA8-F1
#
_entry.id   AF-A0A2N3ACA8-F1
#
_cell.length_a   1.000
_cell.length_b   1.000
_cell.length_c   1.000
_cell.angle_alpha   90.00
_cell.angle_beta   90.00
_cell.angle_gamma   90.00
#
_symmetry.space_group_name_H-M   'P 1'
#
loop_
_entity.id
_entity.type
_entity.pdbx_description
1 polymer ?
#
loop_
_entity_poly.entity_id
_entity_poly.type
_entity_poly.pdbx_seq_one_letter_code
_entity_poly.pdbx_strand_id
1 'polypeptide(L)'
;MQTKRLLFSILFTFGLFQALQAQYITPGNNLSLTLDQLVSSSGGVVVFNDGTYFINNTLTVSATDTLRINEPATIRTASGIRLEVNGTIISDPTSGQVLFSAIDTTSASTNFKGFRFDDSPGNVFRNTIVTHGGGLQLISSEVLFEFCTFRKNGSSNVSAVITYSSCSPVIQNCEFFENARSAIGSGANVSGSPHILYNSIINNTTDNSNRPQINIGPGATDTLYIIGNYIEGFYNNAGGIGLSNLLSTGNTKAVVKDNYVVNNRYGYAQIGSNISSVITDNVFLDNNIQDQPNLGGSGINFQASGTGNTAIVRRNIISGNLWGITIQGVAQPNLGTAGDSGGNVFYENGNTGAIYALYNNTALPVDAIGNYWGTNDPIEAENFIFHQTDQASLGLVSYLPILILEPLIQSFGFLVSDNPSFATDVFGTIDQQNHTIEIILPAGTEVTSLIPQIGLSLGVITNPEGGIETDFSAPVSYDVITPHGENTTYIVNVTVEALTFTVSFNITSIEGLPVSDASILFNGTNYPAGVYVFENLLAGTYSYEVAHPLYNSASGIIEVIDQNISIDVALIPLSYSITFEVTDNNGNDISDASITFDGTTYPAGIYLFENVLPGMYNYSVSRSGYATYDGSVTIIDQNITVDVVIQMLVYNLTFTIIDDSGNPLEAAEVILQNVGSQSTDVSGIVIFDELLSGNYTYDVSKSGYLAVNGTAQIVDANVNITVILQIISSLDDNIFSNIRLFPNPTSDYIILQGLPEGVNRIRIVELNGKNLIQLLKPESGKRIALTGLPTGSYFIVIEHNNAEKAILFQKQ
;
A
#
# COMPACT_ATOMS: atom_id res chain seq x y z
N MET A 1 -49.82 -15.49 110.35
CA MET A 1 -49.96 -16.43 109.22
C MET A 1 -49.89 -15.65 107.91
N GLN A 2 -48.96 -16.04 107.04
CA GLN A 2 -48.85 -15.89 105.56
C GLN A 2 -49.06 -14.50 104.90
N THR A 3 -48.03 -13.82 104.38
CA THR A 3 -47.32 -13.93 103.07
C THR A 3 -48.17 -13.79 101.79
N LYS A 4 -47.92 -12.73 101.01
CA LYS A 4 -47.57 -12.79 99.57
C LYS A 4 -46.98 -11.45 99.06
N ARG A 5 -45.87 -11.56 98.32
CA ARG A 5 -45.15 -10.52 97.55
C ARG A 5 -45.68 -10.45 96.11
N LEU A 6 -45.56 -9.30 95.44
CA LEU A 6 -45.00 -9.11 94.07
C LEU A 6 -45.02 -7.59 93.72
N LEU A 7 -43.87 -6.91 93.74
CA LEU A 7 -43.14 -6.34 92.59
C LEU A 7 -43.97 -5.50 91.60
N PHE A 8 -43.75 -4.18 91.61
CA PHE A 8 -44.05 -3.24 90.52
C PHE A 8 -42.73 -2.78 89.89
N SER A 9 -42.61 -2.97 88.58
CA SER A 9 -41.46 -2.61 87.75
C SER A 9 -41.50 -1.12 87.41
N ILE A 10 -40.41 -0.41 87.72
CA ILE A 10 -40.13 0.95 87.24
C ILE A 10 -39.56 0.83 85.83
N LEU A 11 -40.23 1.39 84.83
CA LEU A 11 -39.69 1.59 83.49
C LEU A 11 -39.29 3.07 83.34
N PHE A 12 -37.99 3.32 83.33
CA PHE A 12 -37.38 4.63 83.07
C PHE A 12 -37.27 4.80 81.55
N THR A 13 -38.14 5.60 80.94
CA THR A 13 -37.97 6.06 79.56
C THR A 13 -37.23 7.40 79.57
N PHE A 14 -35.92 7.35 79.34
CA PHE A 14 -35.09 8.52 79.02
C PHE A 14 -35.39 8.94 77.58
N GLY A 15 -36.46 9.70 77.39
CA GLY A 15 -36.70 10.43 76.13
C GLY A 15 -35.79 11.64 76.08
N LEU A 16 -34.61 11.50 75.44
CA LEU A 16 -33.79 12.64 75.03
C LEU A 16 -34.57 13.40 73.93
N PHE A 17 -35.39 14.36 74.35
CA PHE A 17 -35.83 15.43 73.46
C PHE A 17 -34.59 16.24 73.09
N GLN A 18 -34.02 16.00 71.91
CA GLN A 18 -33.10 16.97 71.32
C GLN A 18 -33.93 18.21 70.99
N ALA A 19 -33.70 19.29 71.74
CA ALA A 19 -34.28 20.58 71.42
C ALA A 19 -33.75 21.00 70.05
N LEU A 20 -34.65 21.20 69.09
CA LEU A 20 -34.34 21.77 67.78
C LEU A 20 -33.62 23.11 67.99
N GLN A 21 -32.38 23.21 67.51
CA GLN A 21 -31.63 24.46 67.57
C GLN A 21 -32.20 25.44 66.54
N ALA A 22 -32.39 26.71 66.94
CA ALA A 22 -32.87 27.78 66.06
C ALA A 22 -31.82 28.25 65.04
N GLN A 23 -30.56 27.87 65.24
CA GLN A 23 -29.42 28.12 64.36
C GLN A 23 -28.29 27.14 64.69
N TYR A 24 -27.40 26.87 63.74
CA TYR A 24 -26.17 26.12 63.97
C TYR A 24 -24.97 26.84 63.37
N ILE A 25 -23.90 26.93 64.15
CA ILE A 25 -22.62 27.51 63.75
C ILE A 25 -21.59 26.39 63.91
N THR A 26 -20.80 26.10 62.87
CA THR A 26 -19.74 25.09 62.97
C THR A 26 -18.68 25.52 63.99
N PRO A 27 -17.93 24.61 64.62
CA PRO A 27 -17.17 24.93 65.83
C PRO A 27 -16.00 25.91 65.67
N GLY A 28 -15.51 26.16 64.45
CA GLY A 28 -14.41 27.08 64.20
C GLY A 28 -13.06 26.54 64.68
N ASN A 29 -12.80 25.25 64.43
CA ASN A 29 -11.63 24.52 64.92
C ASN A 29 -10.90 23.74 63.82
N ASN A 30 -10.91 24.28 62.59
CA ASN A 30 -10.26 23.72 61.41
C ASN A 30 -10.85 22.37 60.95
N LEU A 31 -12.15 22.16 61.14
CA LEU A 31 -12.81 20.94 60.67
C LEU A 31 -13.14 21.03 59.18
N SER A 32 -12.96 19.91 58.47
CA SER A 32 -13.58 19.69 57.16
C SER A 32 -14.79 18.77 57.37
N LEU A 33 -15.98 19.34 57.25
CA LEU A 33 -17.26 18.71 57.55
C LEU A 33 -17.97 18.29 56.28
N THR A 34 -18.49 17.06 56.25
CA THR A 34 -19.46 16.59 55.24
C THR A 34 -20.90 16.93 55.65
N LEU A 35 -21.85 16.80 54.73
CA LEU A 35 -23.28 16.96 55.05
C LEU A 35 -23.75 15.97 56.12
N ASP A 36 -23.32 14.70 56.08
CA ASP A 36 -23.63 13.70 57.12
C ASP A 36 -23.09 14.06 58.50
N GLN A 37 -21.89 14.66 58.54
CA GLN A 37 -21.32 15.17 59.79
C GLN A 37 -22.14 16.35 60.33
N LEU A 38 -22.62 17.24 59.44
CA LEU A 38 -23.56 18.30 59.84
C LEU A 38 -24.89 17.75 60.35
N VAL A 39 -25.45 16.69 59.75
CA VAL A 39 -26.65 16.02 60.26
C VAL A 39 -26.43 15.53 61.70
N SER A 40 -25.25 14.98 61.97
CA SER A 40 -24.89 14.44 63.29
C SER A 40 -24.57 15.52 64.34
N SER A 41 -24.02 16.67 63.92
CA SER A 41 -23.50 17.70 64.83
C SER A 41 -24.41 18.92 65.01
N SER A 42 -25.38 19.13 64.13
CA SER A 42 -26.14 20.39 64.05
C SER A 42 -27.37 20.50 64.95
N GLY A 43 -27.70 19.47 65.72
CA GLY A 43 -28.87 19.48 66.61
C GLY A 43 -30.20 19.66 65.87
N GLY A 44 -30.32 19.09 64.67
CA GLY A 44 -31.54 19.10 63.85
C GLY A 44 -31.69 20.30 62.90
N VAL A 45 -30.70 21.20 62.83
CA VAL A 45 -30.69 22.28 61.81
C VAL A 45 -30.52 21.70 60.41
N VAL A 46 -29.62 20.73 60.26
CA VAL A 46 -29.48 19.91 59.07
C VAL A 46 -30.04 18.52 59.39
N VAL A 47 -30.97 18.03 58.58
CA VAL A 47 -31.53 16.67 58.70
C VAL A 47 -31.46 15.97 57.36
N PHE A 48 -31.27 14.66 57.36
CA PHE A 48 -31.31 13.85 56.15
C PHE A 48 -32.56 12.96 56.17
N ASN A 49 -33.36 13.04 55.12
CA ASN A 49 -34.52 12.17 54.93
C ASN A 49 -34.71 11.84 53.45
N ASP A 50 -34.98 10.57 53.15
CA ASP A 50 -35.30 10.08 51.79
C ASP A 50 -34.34 10.59 50.69
N GLY A 51 -33.01 10.49 50.94
CA GLY A 51 -31.99 10.90 49.97
C GLY A 51 -31.76 12.42 49.87
N THR A 52 -32.43 13.22 50.71
CA THR A 52 -32.36 14.69 50.69
C THR A 52 -31.89 15.25 52.03
N TYR A 53 -30.97 16.20 51.98
CA TYR A 53 -30.59 17.02 53.12
C TYR A 53 -31.53 18.23 53.21
N PHE A 54 -32.07 18.49 54.38
CA PHE A 54 -32.91 19.64 54.66
C PHE A 54 -32.19 20.59 55.62
N ILE A 55 -32.12 21.86 55.26
CA ILE A 55 -31.62 22.94 56.12
C ILE A 55 -32.83 23.73 56.61
N ASN A 56 -33.24 23.47 57.86
CA ASN A 56 -34.49 24.00 58.42
C ASN A 56 -34.33 25.34 59.13
N ASN A 57 -33.10 25.68 59.52
CA ASN A 57 -32.74 26.88 60.28
C ASN A 57 -31.39 27.42 59.79
N THR A 58 -30.98 28.60 60.28
CA THR A 58 -29.72 29.24 59.87
C THR A 58 -28.52 28.34 60.11
N LEU A 59 -27.73 28.12 59.06
CA LEU A 59 -26.46 27.40 59.08
C LEU A 59 -25.32 28.38 58.79
N THR A 60 -24.34 28.44 59.70
CA THR A 60 -23.12 29.24 59.54
C THR A 60 -21.88 28.36 59.52
N VAL A 61 -21.10 28.42 58.45
CA VAL A 61 -19.76 27.82 58.38
C VAL A 61 -18.75 28.82 58.95
N SER A 62 -18.17 28.50 60.10
CA SER A 62 -17.20 29.35 60.81
C SER A 62 -15.90 29.53 60.02
N ALA A 63 -15.19 30.63 60.27
CA ALA A 63 -14.05 31.12 59.48
C ALA A 63 -12.91 30.13 59.20
N THR A 64 -12.70 29.15 60.08
CA THR A 64 -11.64 28.14 59.91
C THR A 64 -12.13 26.81 59.37
N ASP A 65 -13.45 26.60 59.33
CA ASP A 65 -14.02 25.31 58.95
C ASP A 65 -14.33 25.26 57.45
N THR A 66 -14.38 24.06 56.90
CA THR A 66 -14.74 23.79 55.52
C THR A 66 -15.97 22.90 55.47
N LEU A 67 -17.04 23.31 54.77
CA LEU A 67 -18.11 22.40 54.35
C LEU A 67 -17.72 21.79 53.00
N ARG A 68 -17.58 20.46 52.94
CA ARG A 68 -17.16 19.72 51.76
C ARG A 68 -18.25 18.77 51.27
N ILE A 69 -18.60 18.89 49.99
CA ILE A 69 -19.60 18.08 49.29
C ILE A 69 -18.93 17.48 48.05
N ASN A 70 -18.39 16.26 48.19
CA ASN A 70 -17.64 15.57 47.14
C ASN A 70 -18.47 14.53 46.37
N GLU A 71 -19.74 14.36 46.71
CA GLU A 71 -20.65 13.40 46.09
C GLU A 71 -21.95 14.11 45.67
N PRO A 72 -22.71 13.59 44.69
CA PRO A 72 -24.04 14.09 44.37
C PRO A 72 -24.91 14.24 45.61
N ALA A 73 -25.56 15.39 45.76
CA ALA A 73 -26.40 15.66 46.93
C ALA A 73 -27.57 16.57 46.56
N THR A 74 -28.74 16.31 47.14
CA THR A 74 -29.88 17.24 47.10
C THR A 74 -30.01 17.92 48.45
N ILE A 75 -29.92 19.25 48.47
CA ILE A 75 -30.05 20.11 49.63
C ILE A 75 -31.26 21.02 49.44
N ARG A 76 -32.24 20.91 50.34
CA ARG A 76 -33.45 21.74 50.37
C ARG A 76 -33.47 22.64 51.60
N THR A 77 -33.59 23.94 51.38
CA THR A 77 -33.51 24.94 52.44
C THR A 77 -34.87 25.56 52.70
N ALA A 78 -35.23 25.71 53.98
CA ALA A 78 -36.50 26.31 54.38
C ALA A 78 -36.62 27.78 53.93
N SER A 79 -37.87 28.24 53.76
CA SER A 79 -38.16 29.62 53.35
C SER A 79 -37.52 30.62 54.30
N GLY A 80 -36.96 31.70 53.74
CA GLY A 80 -36.36 32.78 54.51
C GLY A 80 -34.99 32.48 55.15
N ILE A 81 -34.50 31.24 55.07
CA ILE A 81 -33.18 30.87 55.61
C ILE A 81 -32.06 31.26 54.65
N ARG A 82 -30.98 31.83 55.20
CA ARG A 82 -29.74 32.15 54.49
C ARG A 82 -28.62 31.26 54.99
N LEU A 83 -27.80 30.74 54.07
CA LEU A 83 -26.58 30.04 54.40
C LEU A 83 -25.46 31.08 54.56
N GLU A 84 -24.84 31.12 55.72
CA GLU A 84 -23.75 32.04 56.05
C GLU A 84 -22.41 31.29 55.95
N VAL A 85 -21.47 31.83 55.18
CA VAL A 85 -20.16 31.22 54.94
C VAL A 85 -19.09 32.24 55.30
N ASN A 86 -18.48 32.06 56.47
CA ASN A 86 -17.28 32.81 56.88
C ASN A 86 -16.03 31.96 56.63
N GLY A 87 -16.15 30.63 56.68
CA GLY A 87 -15.09 29.67 56.36
C GLY A 87 -15.01 29.36 54.88
N THR A 88 -15.01 28.08 54.52
CA THR A 88 -14.93 27.63 53.12
C THR A 88 -16.08 26.66 52.80
N ILE A 89 -16.65 26.77 51.60
CA ILE A 89 -17.47 25.70 51.01
C ILE A 89 -16.83 25.18 49.73
N ILE A 90 -16.75 23.85 49.62
CA ILE A 90 -16.28 23.15 48.43
C ILE A 90 -17.39 22.19 48.01
N SER A 91 -18.16 22.60 46.99
CA SER A 91 -19.14 21.77 46.29
C SER A 91 -18.48 21.30 45.01
N ASP A 92 -17.91 20.10 45.01
CA ASP A 92 -17.11 19.57 43.90
C ASP A 92 -17.33 18.05 43.82
N PRO A 93 -18.51 17.63 43.30
CA PRO A 93 -18.87 16.23 43.29
C PRO A 93 -18.03 15.47 42.26
N THR A 94 -17.52 14.29 42.63
CA THR A 94 -16.69 13.43 41.75
C THR A 94 -17.43 12.94 40.50
N SER A 95 -18.75 12.88 40.59
CA SER A 95 -19.67 12.59 39.49
C SER A 95 -21.02 13.28 39.76
N GLY A 96 -21.89 13.36 38.76
CA GLY A 96 -23.23 13.93 38.93
C GLY A 96 -23.21 15.40 39.36
N GLN A 97 -24.21 15.82 40.15
CA GLN A 97 -24.42 17.23 40.50
C GLN A 97 -24.85 17.40 41.97
N VAL A 98 -24.55 18.58 42.53
CA VAL A 98 -25.10 19.03 43.81
C VAL A 98 -26.25 20.00 43.54
N LEU A 99 -27.40 19.80 44.15
CA LEU A 99 -28.58 20.67 44.02
C LEU A 99 -28.84 21.42 45.33
N PHE A 100 -28.78 22.75 45.28
CA PHE A 100 -29.34 23.62 46.31
C PHE A 100 -30.67 24.21 45.85
N SER A 101 -31.74 23.95 46.62
CA SER A 101 -33.08 24.44 46.32
C SER A 101 -33.86 24.87 47.56
N ALA A 102 -34.99 25.55 47.36
CA ALA A 102 -35.98 25.72 48.41
C ALA A 102 -36.70 24.39 48.71
N ILE A 103 -37.22 24.24 49.93
CA ILE A 103 -38.15 23.15 50.26
C ILE A 103 -39.43 23.28 49.43
N ASP A 104 -40.01 24.49 49.41
CA ASP A 104 -41.20 24.82 48.65
C ASP A 104 -40.85 25.72 47.47
N THR A 105 -41.03 25.18 46.25
CA THR A 105 -40.71 25.83 44.98
C THR A 105 -41.94 26.39 44.28
N THR A 106 -43.11 26.43 44.94
CA THR A 106 -44.37 26.86 44.31
C THR A 106 -44.49 28.38 44.14
N SER A 107 -43.72 29.17 44.90
CA SER A 107 -43.73 30.63 44.84
C SER A 107 -42.36 31.22 45.17
N ALA A 108 -42.01 32.36 44.55
CA ALA A 108 -40.80 33.09 44.91
C ALA A 108 -40.79 33.59 46.37
N SER A 109 -41.96 33.70 47.01
CA SER A 109 -42.09 34.07 48.43
C SER A 109 -41.67 32.96 49.40
N THR A 110 -41.61 31.71 48.94
CA THR A 110 -41.18 30.54 49.72
C THR A 110 -39.73 30.15 49.46
N ASN A 111 -39.03 30.90 48.60
CA ASN A 111 -37.62 30.73 48.33
C ASN A 111 -36.78 30.88 49.62
N PHE A 112 -35.69 30.12 49.70
CA PHE A 112 -34.65 30.41 50.68
C PHE A 112 -33.91 31.69 50.28
N LYS A 113 -33.26 32.36 51.24
CA LYS A 113 -32.57 33.64 50.99
C LYS A 113 -31.33 33.48 50.12
N GLY A 114 -30.80 32.28 49.94
CA GLY A 114 -29.55 32.07 49.21
C GLY A 114 -28.34 32.04 50.15
N PHE A 115 -27.23 32.57 49.68
CA PHE A 115 -25.93 32.48 50.35
C PHE A 115 -25.40 33.87 50.68
N ARG A 116 -24.64 33.95 51.77
CA ARG A 116 -23.78 35.09 52.08
C ARG A 116 -22.39 34.56 52.42
N PHE A 117 -21.41 35.05 51.68
CA PHE A 117 -19.98 34.84 51.88
C PHE A 117 -19.39 36.14 52.41
N ASP A 118 -18.73 36.07 53.56
CA ASP A 118 -18.20 37.25 54.25
C ASP A 118 -16.76 36.96 54.69
N ASP A 119 -15.79 37.63 54.05
CA ASP A 119 -14.34 37.39 54.20
C ASP A 119 -13.98 35.89 54.11
N SER A 120 -14.66 35.17 53.22
CA SER A 120 -14.62 33.72 53.09
C SER A 120 -13.63 33.29 52.01
N PRO A 121 -12.55 32.56 52.36
CA PRO A 121 -11.53 32.16 51.40
C PRO A 121 -11.80 30.79 50.76
N GLY A 122 -11.33 30.62 49.53
CA GLY A 122 -11.13 29.30 48.90
C GLY A 122 -12.40 28.56 48.50
N ASN A 123 -13.49 29.28 48.21
CA ASN A 123 -14.77 28.66 47.88
C ASN A 123 -14.79 28.13 46.44
N VAL A 124 -15.36 26.95 46.27
CA VAL A 124 -15.47 26.29 44.97
C VAL A 124 -16.86 25.70 44.80
N PHE A 125 -17.45 25.98 43.64
CA PHE A 125 -18.67 25.36 43.16
C PHE A 125 -18.39 24.80 41.77
N ARG A 126 -18.41 23.47 41.67
CA ARG A 126 -18.39 22.71 40.41
C ARG A 126 -19.64 21.86 40.29
N ASN A 127 -20.18 21.72 39.08
CA ASN A 127 -21.33 20.85 38.82
C ASN A 127 -22.49 21.08 39.81
N THR A 128 -22.72 22.34 40.17
CA THR A 128 -23.67 22.71 41.24
C THR A 128 -24.84 23.49 40.66
N ILE A 129 -26.05 23.06 41.01
CA ILE A 129 -27.30 23.75 40.67
C ILE A 129 -27.75 24.58 41.87
N VAL A 130 -28.03 25.86 41.66
CA VAL A 130 -28.71 26.71 42.66
C VAL A 130 -30.01 27.23 42.06
N THR A 131 -31.14 26.89 42.68
CA THR A 131 -32.46 27.25 42.17
C THR A 131 -33.46 27.61 43.26
N HIS A 132 -34.39 28.51 42.98
CA HIS A 132 -35.38 28.98 43.98
C HIS A 132 -34.72 29.58 45.24
N GLY A 133 -33.54 30.19 45.11
CA GLY A 133 -32.87 30.98 46.15
C GLY A 133 -33.11 32.48 46.00
N GLY A 134 -32.49 33.28 46.86
CA GLY A 134 -32.51 34.75 46.80
C GLY A 134 -31.23 35.38 46.21
N GLY A 135 -30.33 34.55 45.70
CA GLY A 135 -29.01 34.91 45.17
C GLY A 135 -27.86 34.70 46.17
N LEU A 136 -26.63 34.78 45.66
CA LEU A 136 -25.37 34.59 46.34
C LEU A 136 -24.69 35.94 46.53
N GLN A 137 -24.46 36.33 47.79
CA GLN A 137 -23.77 37.56 48.14
C GLN A 137 -22.30 37.27 48.46
N LEU A 138 -21.36 37.82 47.69
CA LEU A 138 -19.92 37.69 47.92
C LEU A 138 -19.37 39.02 48.44
N ILE A 139 -18.79 39.02 49.63
CA ILE A 139 -18.18 40.20 50.24
C ILE A 139 -16.74 39.83 50.57
N SER A 140 -15.78 40.47 49.88
CA SER A 140 -14.35 40.19 50.05
C SER A 140 -14.02 38.69 49.97
N SER A 141 -14.78 37.95 49.16
CA SER A 141 -14.76 36.49 49.11
C SER A 141 -14.57 36.03 47.67
N GLU A 142 -13.43 35.43 47.39
CA GLU A 142 -13.16 34.83 46.08
C GLU A 142 -13.85 33.47 45.96
N VAL A 143 -14.55 33.28 44.84
CA VAL A 143 -15.28 32.05 44.55
C VAL A 143 -15.06 31.65 43.10
N LEU A 144 -14.76 30.37 42.89
CA LEU A 144 -14.80 29.73 41.58
C LEU A 144 -16.17 29.09 41.37
N PHE A 145 -16.88 29.51 40.33
CA PHE A 145 -18.05 28.84 39.79
C PHE A 145 -17.68 28.25 38.42
N GLU A 146 -17.81 26.93 38.30
CA GLU A 146 -17.48 26.22 37.07
C GLU A 146 -18.53 25.12 36.80
N PHE A 147 -19.04 25.01 35.57
CA PHE A 147 -20.09 24.04 35.20
C PHE A 147 -21.32 24.08 36.13
N CYS A 148 -21.68 25.28 36.61
CA CYS A 148 -22.81 25.47 37.52
C CYS A 148 -24.06 25.96 36.77
N THR A 149 -25.24 25.62 37.28
CA THR A 149 -26.52 26.09 36.75
C THR A 149 -27.26 26.92 37.79
N PHE A 150 -27.62 28.14 37.42
CA PHE A 150 -28.42 29.04 38.24
C PHE A 150 -29.75 29.33 37.56
N ARG A 151 -30.86 28.90 38.16
CA ARG A 151 -32.17 29.08 37.54
C ARG A 151 -33.28 29.42 38.50
N LYS A 152 -34.23 30.24 38.06
CA LYS A 152 -35.44 30.57 38.85
C LYS A 152 -35.13 31.14 40.25
N ASN A 153 -33.97 31.75 40.42
CA ASN A 153 -33.64 32.43 41.66
C ASN A 153 -34.37 33.78 41.71
N GLY A 154 -34.94 34.07 42.88
CA GLY A 154 -35.55 35.36 43.21
C GLY A 154 -34.49 36.39 43.61
N SER A 155 -34.97 37.52 44.15
CA SER A 155 -34.14 38.67 44.53
C SER A 155 -34.32 39.06 46.01
N SER A 156 -34.65 38.09 46.85
CA SER A 156 -35.00 38.31 48.26
C SER A 156 -33.79 38.60 49.16
N ASN A 157 -32.56 38.41 48.66
CA ASN A 157 -31.30 38.68 49.37
C ASN A 157 -30.45 39.70 48.61
N VAL A 158 -30.21 39.48 47.31
CA VAL A 158 -29.35 40.35 46.48
C VAL A 158 -29.99 40.74 45.15
N SER A 159 -29.35 41.67 44.43
CA SER A 159 -29.88 42.28 43.19
C SER A 159 -29.51 41.56 41.90
N ALA A 160 -28.65 40.55 41.97
CA ALA A 160 -28.27 39.63 40.89
C ALA A 160 -28.08 38.23 41.47
N VAL A 161 -28.12 37.17 40.65
CA VAL A 161 -27.90 35.78 41.13
C VAL A 161 -26.56 35.67 41.84
N ILE A 162 -25.48 36.15 41.22
CA ILE A 162 -24.19 36.34 41.87
C ILE A 162 -23.98 37.84 42.01
N THR A 163 -23.93 38.31 43.26
CA THR A 163 -23.64 39.70 43.58
C THR A 163 -22.34 39.78 44.36
N TYR A 164 -21.33 40.44 43.80
CA TYR A 164 -20.01 40.55 44.41
C TYR A 164 -19.68 41.98 44.88
N SER A 165 -18.79 42.07 45.87
CA SER A 165 -18.30 43.32 46.45
C SER A 165 -16.88 43.12 46.96
N SER A 166 -15.94 43.96 46.54
CA SER A 166 -14.54 43.95 46.98
C SER A 166 -13.83 42.60 46.74
N CYS A 167 -14.24 41.88 45.70
CA CYS A 167 -13.69 40.58 45.27
C CYS A 167 -13.87 40.43 43.75
N SER A 168 -13.22 39.44 43.16
CA SER A 168 -13.16 39.22 41.71
C SER A 168 -13.40 37.74 41.36
N PRO A 169 -14.63 37.23 41.55
CA PRO A 169 -14.92 35.81 41.33
C PRO A 169 -14.66 35.37 39.89
N VAL A 170 -14.37 34.08 39.72
CA VAL A 170 -14.26 33.43 38.42
C VAL A 170 -15.54 32.64 38.16
N ILE A 171 -16.23 32.96 37.07
CA ILE A 171 -17.51 32.39 36.68
C ILE A 171 -17.36 31.88 35.25
N GLN A 172 -17.21 30.56 35.09
CA GLN A 172 -16.91 29.97 33.80
C GLN A 172 -17.74 28.74 33.46
N ASN A 173 -18.11 28.61 32.18
CA ASN A 173 -18.90 27.46 31.70
C ASN A 173 -20.20 27.25 32.51
N CYS A 174 -20.82 28.32 33.01
CA CYS A 174 -22.04 28.27 33.79
C CYS A 174 -23.27 28.61 32.94
N GLU A 175 -24.43 28.18 33.41
CA GLU A 175 -25.74 28.52 32.85
C GLU A 175 -26.53 29.39 33.83
N PHE A 176 -27.12 30.48 33.32
CA PHE A 176 -28.00 31.37 34.07
C PHE A 176 -29.29 31.58 33.29
N PHE A 177 -30.41 31.07 33.78
CA PHE A 177 -31.67 31.28 33.08
C PHE A 177 -32.90 31.46 33.96
N GLU A 178 -33.84 32.28 33.47
CA GLU A 178 -35.11 32.60 34.13
C GLU A 178 -34.96 33.09 35.58
N ASN A 179 -33.85 33.76 35.91
CA ASN A 179 -33.67 34.37 37.22
C ASN A 179 -34.39 35.73 37.28
N ALA A 180 -34.91 36.09 38.45
CA ALA A 180 -35.74 37.28 38.63
C ALA A 180 -35.03 38.59 38.24
N ARG A 181 -33.70 38.64 38.34
CA ARG A 181 -32.84 39.80 38.02
C ARG A 181 -31.58 39.34 37.30
N SER A 182 -30.63 40.25 37.07
CA SER A 182 -29.31 40.00 36.46
C SER A 182 -28.68 38.69 36.92
N ALA A 183 -28.01 37.98 36.01
CA ALA A 183 -27.22 36.82 36.34
C ALA A 183 -26.05 37.22 37.26
N ILE A 184 -25.32 38.27 36.87
CA ILE A 184 -24.11 38.68 37.57
C ILE A 184 -24.18 40.18 37.78
N GLY A 185 -23.78 40.65 38.96
CA GLY A 185 -23.62 42.08 39.17
C GLY A 185 -22.87 42.48 40.43
N SER A 186 -22.69 43.79 40.59
CA SER A 186 -22.08 44.39 41.77
C SER A 186 -22.80 45.68 42.17
N GLY A 187 -22.48 46.19 43.37
CA GLY A 187 -22.97 47.48 43.81
C GLY A 187 -22.29 48.64 43.09
N ALA A 188 -22.98 49.77 42.94
CA ALA A 188 -22.46 50.95 42.25
C ALA A 188 -21.29 51.64 42.97
N ASN A 189 -21.02 51.29 44.23
CA ASN A 189 -20.04 51.91 45.11
C ASN A 189 -18.95 50.92 45.59
N VAL A 190 -18.88 49.74 45.00
CA VAL A 190 -17.92 48.69 45.36
C VAL A 190 -17.14 48.28 44.12
N SER A 191 -15.85 47.99 44.30
CA SER A 191 -14.98 47.58 43.20
C SER A 191 -14.81 46.07 43.13
N GLY A 192 -14.62 45.54 41.93
CA GLY A 192 -14.21 44.15 41.68
C GLY A 192 -14.11 43.88 40.19
N SER A 193 -13.21 42.98 39.80
CA SER A 193 -12.86 42.70 38.39
C SER A 193 -13.03 41.21 38.08
N PRO A 194 -14.26 40.67 38.11
CA PRO A 194 -14.50 39.24 37.91
C PRO A 194 -14.09 38.75 36.53
N HIS A 195 -13.93 37.45 36.40
CA HIS A 195 -13.79 36.77 35.11
C HIS A 195 -15.10 36.06 34.79
N ILE A 196 -15.76 36.46 33.70
CA ILE A 196 -17.05 35.94 33.25
C ILE A 196 -16.83 35.31 31.87
N LEU A 197 -16.61 34.00 31.84
CA LEU A 197 -16.04 33.29 30.69
C LEU A 197 -16.98 32.17 30.20
N TYR A 198 -17.29 32.13 28.90
CA TYR A 198 -17.95 30.98 28.27
C TYR A 198 -19.28 30.57 28.93
N ASN A 199 -20.05 31.53 29.44
CA ASN A 199 -21.32 31.26 30.10
C ASN A 199 -22.50 31.39 29.13
N SER A 200 -23.57 30.67 29.43
CA SER A 200 -24.88 30.83 28.79
C SER A 200 -25.81 31.60 29.73
N ILE A 201 -26.25 32.80 29.33
CA ILE A 201 -27.02 33.73 30.14
C ILE A 201 -28.30 34.11 29.38
N ILE A 202 -29.40 33.44 29.72
CA ILE A 202 -30.61 33.43 28.88
C ILE A 202 -31.82 33.88 29.71
N ASN A 203 -32.53 34.90 29.26
CA ASN A 203 -33.86 35.27 29.76
C ASN A 203 -33.90 35.51 31.28
N ASN A 204 -32.83 36.08 31.85
CA ASN A 204 -32.88 36.59 33.22
C ASN A 204 -33.57 37.95 33.25
N THR A 205 -33.74 38.48 34.47
CA THR A 205 -34.55 39.67 34.72
C THR A 205 -36.04 39.42 34.43
N THR A 206 -36.55 38.27 34.89
CA THR A 206 -37.98 37.92 34.72
C THR A 206 -38.94 38.85 35.46
N ASP A 207 -38.46 39.62 36.44
CA ASP A 207 -39.22 40.69 37.09
C ASP A 207 -39.39 41.95 36.19
N ASN A 208 -38.78 41.94 35.00
CA ASN A 208 -38.74 43.03 34.04
C ASN A 208 -38.30 44.37 34.66
N SER A 209 -37.45 44.31 35.68
CA SER A 209 -36.78 45.49 36.22
C SER A 209 -35.75 46.02 35.23
N ASN A 210 -35.45 47.32 35.30
CA ASN A 210 -34.45 47.96 34.45
C ASN A 210 -33.04 47.51 34.84
N ARG A 211 -32.62 46.33 34.36
CA ARG A 211 -31.35 45.67 34.72
C ARG A 211 -30.83 44.82 33.57
N PRO A 212 -29.54 44.93 33.21
CA PRO A 212 -28.97 44.05 32.21
C PRO A 212 -28.77 42.62 32.72
N GLN A 213 -28.50 41.67 31.82
CA GLN A 213 -28.11 40.30 32.14
C GLN A 213 -26.83 40.29 32.99
N ILE A 214 -25.84 41.09 32.61
CA ILE A 214 -24.60 41.35 33.35
C ILE A 214 -24.57 42.83 33.77
N ASN A 215 -24.52 43.12 35.07
CA ASN A 215 -24.65 44.47 35.63
C ASN A 215 -23.50 44.84 36.56
N ILE A 216 -22.42 45.38 36.00
CA ILE A 216 -21.16 45.62 36.71
C ILE A 216 -21.03 47.09 37.08
N GLY A 217 -20.75 47.33 38.36
CA GLY A 217 -20.29 48.60 38.90
C GLY A 217 -18.81 48.91 38.59
N PRO A 218 -18.17 49.76 39.40
CA PRO A 218 -16.75 50.09 39.27
C PRO A 218 -15.83 48.84 39.32
N GLY A 219 -14.76 48.84 38.51
CA GLY A 219 -13.74 47.80 38.51
C GLY A 219 -12.70 48.00 39.63
N ALA A 220 -12.01 46.92 39.98
CA ALA A 220 -10.83 46.98 40.83
C ALA A 220 -9.58 47.37 40.02
N THR A 221 -8.38 47.27 40.62
CA THR A 221 -7.11 47.58 39.93
C THR A 221 -6.84 46.64 38.75
N ASP A 222 -7.30 45.39 38.86
CA ASP A 222 -7.15 44.35 37.84
C ASP A 222 -8.20 44.46 36.72
N THR A 223 -8.03 43.68 35.66
CA THR A 223 -8.87 43.70 34.46
C THR A 223 -10.09 42.79 34.62
N LEU A 224 -11.27 43.34 34.36
CA LEU A 224 -12.52 42.59 34.20
C LEU A 224 -12.52 41.87 32.84
N TYR A 225 -12.87 40.60 32.81
CA TYR A 225 -13.01 39.82 31.58
C TYR A 225 -14.45 39.36 31.38
N ILE A 226 -15.03 39.66 30.22
CA ILE A 226 -16.32 39.15 29.76
C ILE A 226 -16.06 38.54 28.40
N ILE A 227 -15.80 37.23 28.35
CA ILE A 227 -15.31 36.55 27.14
C ILE A 227 -16.17 35.35 26.77
N GLY A 228 -16.53 35.21 25.50
CA GLY A 228 -17.11 33.97 24.97
C GLY A 228 -18.52 33.66 25.47
N ASN A 229 -19.24 34.62 26.05
CA ASN A 229 -20.56 34.38 26.64
C ASN A 229 -21.66 34.48 25.59
N TYR A 230 -22.66 33.61 25.70
CA TYR A 230 -23.95 33.75 25.01
C TYR A 230 -24.94 34.48 25.93
N ILE A 231 -25.47 35.62 25.50
CA ILE A 231 -26.29 36.53 26.32
C ILE A 231 -27.57 36.86 25.57
N GLU A 232 -28.67 36.23 25.96
CA GLU A 232 -29.98 36.38 25.34
C GLU A 232 -30.98 37.08 26.28
N GLY A 233 -31.64 38.11 25.75
CA GLY A 233 -32.71 38.82 26.44
C GLY A 233 -34.10 38.36 26.00
N PHE A 234 -35.10 38.76 26.79
CA PHE A 234 -36.52 38.49 26.49
C PHE A 234 -37.46 39.57 27.06
N TYR A 235 -37.09 40.16 28.20
CA TYR A 235 -37.92 41.15 28.90
C TYR A 235 -37.54 42.57 28.51
N ASN A 236 -38.51 43.40 28.10
CA ASN A 236 -38.30 44.72 27.49
C ASN A 236 -37.35 45.66 28.26
N ASN A 237 -37.21 45.53 29.58
CA ASN A 237 -36.34 46.39 30.38
C ASN A 237 -34.94 45.79 30.64
N ALA A 238 -34.66 44.58 30.15
CA ALA A 238 -33.42 43.87 30.38
C ALA A 238 -32.39 44.14 29.27
N GLY A 239 -31.29 44.82 29.61
CA GLY A 239 -30.13 44.99 28.71
C GLY A 239 -29.21 43.75 28.67
N GLY A 240 -28.20 43.74 27.80
CA GLY A 240 -27.21 42.67 27.72
C GLY A 240 -26.11 42.84 28.77
N ILE A 241 -25.13 43.69 28.47
CA ILE A 241 -23.98 43.97 29.34
C ILE A 241 -24.00 45.45 29.74
N GLY A 242 -24.02 45.74 31.04
CA GLY A 242 -23.84 47.10 31.57
C GLY A 242 -22.58 47.23 32.41
N LEU A 243 -21.67 48.12 32.02
CA LEU A 243 -20.52 48.55 32.81
C LEU A 243 -20.74 50.00 33.27
N SER A 244 -20.83 50.22 34.58
CA SER A 244 -21.22 51.51 35.15
C SER A 244 -20.26 51.97 36.24
N ASN A 245 -19.68 53.16 36.07
CA ASN A 245 -18.88 53.85 37.08
C ASN A 245 -19.44 55.27 37.30
N LEU A 246 -20.63 55.31 37.88
CA LEU A 246 -21.43 56.53 38.07
C LEU A 246 -20.88 57.44 39.18
N LEU A 247 -20.10 56.88 40.10
CA LEU A 247 -19.52 57.60 41.24
C LEU A 247 -18.07 58.03 41.00
N SER A 248 -17.51 57.78 39.81
CA SER A 248 -16.12 58.06 39.45
C SER A 248 -15.11 57.42 40.42
N THR A 249 -15.44 56.25 40.96
CA THR A 249 -14.60 55.50 41.90
C THR A 249 -13.73 54.49 41.16
N GLY A 250 -12.43 54.43 41.49
CA GLY A 250 -11.52 53.49 40.82
C GLY A 250 -11.33 53.77 39.33
N ASN A 251 -10.66 52.85 38.63
CA ASN A 251 -10.47 52.87 37.19
C ASN A 251 -10.84 51.49 36.63
N THR A 252 -12.02 51.38 36.03
CA THR A 252 -12.49 50.12 35.45
C THR A 252 -11.72 49.82 34.18
N LYS A 253 -11.02 48.68 34.13
CA LYS A 253 -10.44 48.13 32.91
C LYS A 253 -11.22 46.88 32.52
N ALA A 254 -11.70 46.80 31.28
CA ALA A 254 -12.51 45.68 30.83
C ALA A 254 -12.07 45.14 29.47
N VAL A 255 -12.13 43.82 29.30
CA VAL A 255 -12.04 43.13 28.02
C VAL A 255 -13.38 42.45 27.77
N VAL A 256 -14.04 42.84 26.69
CA VAL A 256 -15.33 42.31 26.23
C VAL A 256 -15.08 41.69 24.87
N LYS A 257 -14.93 40.36 24.82
CA LYS A 257 -14.45 39.66 23.62
C LYS A 257 -15.25 38.42 23.28
N ASP A 258 -15.45 38.13 21.99
CA ASP A 258 -16.08 36.88 21.52
C ASP A 258 -17.48 36.60 22.14
N ASN A 259 -18.20 37.63 22.60
CA ASN A 259 -19.55 37.44 23.16
C ASN A 259 -20.60 37.51 22.06
N TYR A 260 -21.65 36.71 22.20
CA TYR A 260 -22.85 36.76 21.37
C TYR A 260 -23.99 37.35 22.20
N VAL A 261 -24.39 38.58 21.92
CA VAL A 261 -25.37 39.36 22.70
C VAL A 261 -26.57 39.68 21.83
N VAL A 262 -27.71 39.06 22.15
CA VAL A 262 -28.88 39.03 21.27
C VAL A 262 -30.19 39.29 22.00
N ASN A 263 -31.15 39.92 21.32
CA ASN A 263 -32.51 40.12 21.83
C ASN A 263 -32.58 40.81 23.20
N ASN A 264 -31.63 41.70 23.52
CA ASN A 264 -31.69 42.51 24.73
C ASN A 264 -32.24 43.91 24.44
N ARG A 265 -32.55 44.67 25.49
CA ARG A 265 -32.97 46.07 25.39
C ARG A 265 -31.91 46.94 24.69
N TYR A 266 -30.65 46.69 25.04
CA TYR A 266 -29.42 47.18 24.44
C TYR A 266 -28.37 46.07 24.53
N GLY A 267 -27.39 46.04 23.64
CA GLY A 267 -26.35 45.01 23.66
C GLY A 267 -25.32 45.26 24.76
N TYR A 268 -24.63 46.40 24.67
CA TYR A 268 -23.62 46.85 25.63
C TYR A 268 -23.83 48.31 26.02
N ALA A 269 -23.64 48.64 27.29
CA ALA A 269 -23.65 50.00 27.78
C ALA A 269 -22.46 50.28 28.72
N GLN A 270 -21.71 51.34 28.42
CA GLN A 270 -20.62 51.86 29.25
C GLN A 270 -20.98 53.26 29.74
N ILE A 271 -21.32 53.38 31.03
CA ILE A 271 -21.93 54.58 31.60
C ILE A 271 -21.10 55.13 32.77
N GLY A 272 -20.76 56.42 32.74
CA GLY A 272 -20.02 57.12 33.80
C GLY A 272 -18.61 57.49 33.39
N SER A 273 -17.68 57.52 34.33
CA SER A 273 -16.30 58.03 34.16
C SER A 273 -15.27 56.98 34.56
N ASN A 274 -14.01 57.14 34.14
CA ASN A 274 -12.91 56.21 34.47
C ASN A 274 -13.21 54.73 34.11
N ILE A 275 -13.69 54.51 32.89
CA ILE A 275 -13.90 53.18 32.30
C ILE A 275 -13.11 53.10 31.00
N SER A 276 -12.22 52.13 30.89
CA SER A 276 -11.47 51.83 29.67
C SER A 276 -11.74 50.39 29.26
N SER A 277 -12.31 50.19 28.08
CA SER A 277 -12.66 48.86 27.57
C SER A 277 -11.98 48.52 26.25
N VAL A 278 -11.74 47.22 26.04
CA VAL A 278 -11.41 46.64 24.72
C VAL A 278 -12.60 45.77 24.34
N ILE A 279 -13.32 46.16 23.29
CA ILE A 279 -14.55 45.51 22.84
C ILE A 279 -14.28 44.96 21.45
N THR A 280 -13.99 43.66 21.34
CA THR A 280 -13.58 43.06 20.07
C THR A 280 -14.23 41.73 19.76
N ASP A 281 -14.44 41.43 18.48
CA ASP A 281 -14.90 40.11 18.03
C ASP A 281 -16.26 39.69 18.64
N ASN A 282 -17.10 40.66 19.06
CA ASN A 282 -18.43 40.37 19.58
C ASN A 282 -19.49 40.47 18.49
N VAL A 283 -20.60 39.76 18.70
CA VAL A 283 -21.83 39.89 17.91
C VAL A 283 -22.90 40.55 18.77
N PHE A 284 -23.36 41.73 18.36
CA PHE A 284 -24.49 42.46 18.95
C PHE A 284 -25.64 42.45 17.95
N LEU A 285 -26.56 41.50 18.11
CA LEU A 285 -27.64 41.24 17.15
C LEU A 285 -29.01 41.56 17.78
N ASP A 286 -29.88 42.25 17.05
CA ASP A 286 -31.31 42.43 17.41
C ASP A 286 -31.53 42.93 18.85
N ASN A 287 -30.63 43.74 19.39
CA ASN A 287 -30.80 44.31 20.72
C ASN A 287 -31.75 45.52 20.66
N ASN A 288 -33.03 45.23 20.45
CA ASN A 288 -34.08 46.21 20.18
C ASN A 288 -35.40 45.90 20.89
N ILE A 289 -35.47 44.95 21.82
CA ILE A 289 -36.76 44.42 22.34
C ILE A 289 -37.68 45.45 23.02
N GLN A 290 -37.12 46.57 23.54
CA GLN A 290 -37.96 47.65 24.08
C GLN A 290 -38.61 48.49 22.98
N ASP A 291 -37.99 48.49 21.79
CA ASP A 291 -38.41 49.20 20.58
C ASP A 291 -38.64 50.70 20.79
N GLN A 292 -37.90 51.31 21.72
CA GLN A 292 -38.00 52.72 22.07
C GLN A 292 -36.59 53.31 22.22
N PRO A 293 -35.93 53.77 21.15
CA PRO A 293 -34.51 54.13 21.17
C PRO A 293 -34.10 55.09 22.30
N ASN A 294 -34.92 56.13 22.54
CA ASN A 294 -34.68 57.11 23.62
C ASN A 294 -34.73 56.53 25.04
N LEU A 295 -35.31 55.35 25.20
CA LEU A 295 -35.41 54.63 26.46
C LEU A 295 -34.48 53.39 26.46
N GLY A 296 -34.50 52.64 25.36
CA GLY A 296 -33.95 51.31 25.14
C GLY A 296 -32.45 51.29 24.95
N GLY A 297 -31.86 52.36 24.45
CA GLY A 297 -30.45 52.36 24.10
C GLY A 297 -30.19 51.67 22.77
N SER A 298 -28.93 51.31 22.56
CA SER A 298 -28.34 50.99 21.25
C SER A 298 -27.74 49.58 21.28
N GLY A 299 -27.25 49.07 20.15
CA GLY A 299 -26.38 47.90 20.14
C GLY A 299 -25.21 48.11 21.10
N ILE A 300 -24.51 49.23 20.97
CA ILE A 300 -23.47 49.68 21.90
C ILE A 300 -23.70 51.14 22.31
N ASN A 301 -23.73 51.44 23.61
CA ASN A 301 -23.91 52.79 24.14
C ASN A 301 -22.73 53.23 25.00
N PHE A 302 -22.18 54.41 24.71
CA PHE A 302 -21.20 55.09 25.54
C PHE A 302 -21.79 56.39 26.08
N GLN A 303 -21.81 56.55 27.39
CA GLN A 303 -22.34 57.76 28.02
C GLN A 303 -21.45 58.19 29.17
N ALA A 304 -20.92 59.41 29.11
CA ALA A 304 -20.05 59.93 30.15
C ALA A 304 -20.41 61.36 30.55
N SER A 305 -20.52 61.60 31.86
CA SER A 305 -20.65 62.95 32.43
C SER A 305 -19.30 63.55 32.83
N GLY A 306 -18.23 62.77 32.86
CA GLY A 306 -16.87 63.17 33.19
C GLY A 306 -15.83 62.36 32.39
N THR A 307 -14.56 62.75 32.46
CA THR A 307 -13.49 62.19 31.62
C THR A 307 -13.17 60.72 31.92
N GLY A 308 -12.36 60.10 31.05
CA GLY A 308 -11.84 58.75 31.27
C GLY A 308 -12.80 57.62 30.88
N ASN A 309 -13.89 57.90 30.18
CA ASN A 309 -14.74 56.89 29.53
C ASN A 309 -14.26 56.70 28.09
N THR A 310 -13.41 55.69 27.89
CA THR A 310 -12.76 55.38 26.61
C THR A 310 -12.97 53.91 26.24
N ALA A 311 -12.84 53.58 24.96
CA ALA A 311 -12.92 52.21 24.50
C ALA A 311 -12.10 52.02 23.21
N ILE A 312 -11.59 50.83 22.98
CA ILE A 312 -11.09 50.36 21.68
C ILE A 312 -12.12 49.36 21.16
N VAL A 313 -12.77 49.68 20.04
CA VAL A 313 -13.88 48.90 19.48
C VAL A 313 -13.47 48.35 18.12
N ARG A 314 -13.24 47.04 18.00
CA ARG A 314 -12.70 46.41 16.78
C ARG A 314 -13.44 45.15 16.38
N ARG A 315 -13.61 44.91 15.08
CA ARG A 315 -14.09 43.61 14.55
C ARG A 315 -15.37 43.09 15.24
N ASN A 316 -16.32 43.96 15.57
CA ASN A 316 -17.61 43.53 16.08
C ASN A 316 -18.65 43.50 14.95
N ILE A 317 -19.57 42.54 14.99
CA ILE A 317 -20.79 42.56 14.18
C ILE A 317 -21.87 43.26 14.99
N ILE A 318 -22.44 44.33 14.46
CA ILE A 318 -23.46 45.13 15.13
C ILE A 318 -24.61 45.25 14.14
N SER A 319 -25.67 44.48 14.34
CA SER A 319 -26.77 44.39 13.38
C SER A 319 -28.15 44.26 14.02
N GLY A 320 -29.19 44.76 13.35
CA GLY A 320 -30.58 44.63 13.79
C GLY A 320 -30.94 45.44 15.05
N ASN A 321 -29.99 46.20 15.60
CA ASN A 321 -30.21 47.00 16.81
C ASN A 321 -30.94 48.31 16.47
N LEU A 322 -31.47 49.01 17.49
CA LEU A 322 -32.12 50.32 17.27
C LEU A 322 -31.14 51.36 16.68
N TRP A 323 -30.13 51.72 17.45
CA TRP A 323 -28.95 52.42 16.94
C TRP A 323 -27.79 51.44 17.01
N GLY A 324 -26.87 51.46 16.03
CA GLY A 324 -25.67 50.61 16.08
C GLY A 324 -24.81 51.00 17.28
N ILE A 325 -24.23 52.21 17.23
CA ILE A 325 -23.50 52.81 18.34
C ILE A 325 -24.03 54.20 18.65
N THR A 326 -24.17 54.52 19.94
CA THR A 326 -24.47 55.88 20.39
C THR A 326 -23.42 56.37 21.37
N ILE A 327 -22.93 57.59 21.15
CA ILE A 327 -21.91 58.24 21.98
C ILE A 327 -22.50 59.51 22.57
N GLN A 328 -22.42 59.68 23.88
CA GLN A 328 -23.09 60.76 24.60
C GLN A 328 -22.18 61.42 25.65
N GLY A 329 -22.42 62.71 25.86
CA GLY A 329 -21.69 63.51 26.84
C GLY A 329 -20.23 63.72 26.43
N VAL A 330 -19.29 63.21 27.23
CA VAL A 330 -17.84 63.34 26.99
C VAL A 330 -17.12 62.01 26.78
N ALA A 331 -17.86 60.96 26.39
CA ALA A 331 -17.27 59.67 26.08
C ALA A 331 -16.43 59.73 24.80
N GLN A 332 -15.33 58.99 24.75
CA GLN A 332 -14.41 58.98 23.61
C GLN A 332 -14.01 57.53 23.23
N PRO A 333 -14.93 56.73 22.66
CA PRO A 333 -14.56 55.46 22.06
C PRO A 333 -13.73 55.69 20.79
N ASN A 334 -12.77 54.81 20.55
CA ASN A 334 -12.00 54.72 19.32
C ASN A 334 -12.52 53.52 18.52
N LEU A 335 -13.15 53.80 17.40
CA LEU A 335 -13.76 52.84 16.47
C LEU A 335 -12.85 52.50 15.29
N GLY A 336 -11.68 53.13 15.17
CA GLY A 336 -10.69 52.80 14.15
C GLY A 336 -9.83 54.02 13.79
N THR A 337 -8.53 53.80 13.61
CA THR A 337 -7.56 54.83 13.20
C THR A 337 -6.84 54.40 11.92
N ALA A 338 -6.08 55.31 11.30
CA ALA A 338 -5.31 54.99 10.10
C ALA A 338 -4.24 53.89 10.32
N GLY A 339 -3.70 53.76 11.54
CA GLY A 339 -2.69 52.75 11.88
C GLY A 339 -3.27 51.48 12.55
N ASP A 340 -4.55 51.51 12.91
CA ASP A 340 -5.26 50.44 13.60
C ASP A 340 -6.73 50.51 13.20
N SER A 341 -7.04 49.88 12.06
CA SER A 341 -8.36 49.89 11.42
C SER A 341 -9.43 49.29 12.33
N GLY A 342 -10.64 49.86 12.27
CA GLY A 342 -11.79 49.43 13.05
C GLY A 342 -12.21 47.99 12.81
N GLY A 343 -12.46 47.64 11.55
CA GLY A 343 -12.95 46.33 11.13
C GLY A 343 -14.35 45.97 11.65
N ASN A 344 -15.08 46.88 12.29
CA ASN A 344 -16.45 46.62 12.74
C ASN A 344 -17.39 46.59 11.53
N VAL A 345 -18.46 45.81 11.65
CA VAL A 345 -19.44 45.57 10.59
C VAL A 345 -20.81 45.98 11.10
N PHE A 346 -21.38 47.01 10.47
CA PHE A 346 -22.71 47.54 10.76
C PHE A 346 -23.66 47.21 9.61
N TYR A 347 -24.86 46.73 9.90
CA TYR A 347 -25.94 46.60 8.90
C TYR A 347 -27.29 46.45 9.60
N GLU A 348 -28.37 46.87 8.98
CA GLU A 348 -29.74 46.74 9.52
C GLU A 348 -29.97 47.35 10.92
N ASN A 349 -29.10 48.27 11.37
CA ASN A 349 -29.35 49.02 12.60
C ASN A 349 -30.24 50.21 12.28
N GLY A 350 -31.45 50.23 12.81
CA GLY A 350 -32.41 51.25 12.44
C GLY A 350 -33.43 51.59 13.50
N ASN A 351 -33.86 52.85 13.44
CA ASN A 351 -34.90 53.41 14.28
C ASN A 351 -36.01 53.98 13.39
N THR A 352 -37.23 53.48 13.52
CA THR A 352 -38.41 53.97 12.77
C THR A 352 -38.20 54.02 11.25
N GLY A 353 -37.41 53.08 10.71
CA GLY A 353 -37.10 52.97 9.28
C GLY A 353 -35.91 53.80 8.78
N ALA A 354 -35.24 54.56 9.64
CA ALA A 354 -33.97 55.22 9.32
C ALA A 354 -32.79 54.42 9.86
N ILE A 355 -31.75 54.24 9.04
CA ILE A 355 -30.52 53.52 9.40
C ILE A 355 -29.60 54.44 10.19
N TYR A 356 -29.04 53.94 11.28
CA TYR A 356 -28.15 54.68 12.17
C TYR A 356 -27.05 53.74 12.68
N ALA A 357 -25.99 53.57 11.92
CA ALA A 357 -24.85 52.75 12.31
C ALA A 357 -24.06 53.40 13.46
N LEU A 358 -23.83 54.71 13.41
CA LEU A 358 -23.19 55.48 14.47
C LEU A 358 -23.91 56.82 14.68
N TYR A 359 -24.18 57.14 15.95
CA TYR A 359 -24.72 58.42 16.36
C TYR A 359 -23.76 59.09 17.37
N ASN A 360 -22.97 60.07 16.90
CA ASN A 360 -22.07 60.84 17.76
C ASN A 360 -22.80 62.05 18.36
N ASN A 361 -23.49 61.85 19.48
CA ASN A 361 -24.17 62.93 20.21
C ASN A 361 -23.23 63.69 21.17
N THR A 362 -21.99 63.96 20.73
CA THR A 362 -21.00 64.70 21.50
C THR A 362 -20.39 65.81 20.64
N ALA A 363 -19.83 66.83 21.29
CA ALA A 363 -19.03 67.86 20.61
C ALA A 363 -17.59 67.39 20.30
N LEU A 364 -17.23 66.16 20.69
CA LEU A 364 -15.86 65.64 20.59
C LEU A 364 -15.68 64.85 19.28
N PRO A 365 -14.51 64.95 18.63
CA PRO A 365 -14.22 64.13 17.46
C PRO A 365 -14.11 62.66 17.83
N VAL A 366 -14.44 61.78 16.87
CA VAL A 366 -14.41 60.33 17.02
C VAL A 366 -13.67 59.71 15.83
N ASP A 367 -12.69 58.86 16.12
CA ASP A 367 -11.96 58.09 15.10
C ASP A 367 -12.71 56.78 14.82
N ALA A 368 -13.08 56.55 13.55
CA ALA A 368 -13.88 55.41 13.10
C ALA A 368 -13.45 54.86 11.72
N ILE A 369 -12.16 54.93 11.41
CA ILE A 369 -11.58 54.53 10.12
C ILE A 369 -11.65 53.01 9.94
N GLY A 370 -11.99 52.56 8.74
CA GLY A 370 -11.89 51.15 8.33
C GLY A 370 -12.99 50.26 8.89
N ASN A 371 -14.19 50.81 9.07
CA ASN A 371 -15.40 50.06 9.41
C ASN A 371 -16.30 49.86 8.18
N TYR A 372 -17.06 48.78 8.16
CA TYR A 372 -18.09 48.53 7.15
C TYR A 372 -19.41 49.10 7.66
N TRP A 373 -19.98 50.05 6.94
CA TRP A 373 -21.13 50.83 7.41
C TRP A 373 -22.48 50.29 6.91
N GLY A 374 -22.49 49.10 6.31
CA GLY A 374 -23.69 48.52 5.68
C GLY A 374 -23.77 48.84 4.20
N THR A 375 -22.68 49.32 3.60
CA THR A 375 -22.55 49.63 2.18
C THR A 375 -21.08 49.72 1.80
N ASN A 376 -20.77 49.42 0.53
CA ASN A 376 -19.45 49.64 -0.08
C ASN A 376 -19.31 51.04 -0.70
N ASP A 377 -20.36 51.88 -0.68
CA ASP A 377 -20.33 53.25 -1.17
C ASP A 377 -20.06 54.24 -0.03
N PRO A 378 -18.91 54.96 -0.03
CA PRO A 378 -18.61 55.98 0.98
C PRO A 378 -19.65 57.11 1.08
N ILE A 379 -20.35 57.44 -0.01
CA ILE A 379 -21.38 58.49 -0.01
C ILE A 379 -22.63 58.00 0.72
N GLU A 380 -23.00 56.72 0.51
CA GLU A 380 -24.11 56.12 1.23
C GLU A 380 -23.77 55.93 2.71
N ALA A 381 -22.53 55.55 3.03
CA ALA A 381 -22.04 55.39 4.40
C ALA A 381 -22.20 56.67 5.26
N GLU A 382 -21.97 57.86 4.68
CA GLU A 382 -22.20 59.15 5.35
C GLU A 382 -23.64 59.26 5.89
N ASN A 383 -24.64 58.78 5.14
CA ASN A 383 -26.04 58.87 5.56
C ASN A 383 -26.38 58.01 6.79
N PHE A 384 -25.50 57.06 7.15
CA PHE A 384 -25.67 56.15 8.29
C PHE A 384 -24.88 56.60 9.54
N ILE A 385 -24.09 57.67 9.41
CA ILE A 385 -23.25 58.23 10.46
C ILE A 385 -23.79 59.62 10.80
N PHE A 386 -24.30 59.80 12.01
CA PHE A 386 -24.80 61.10 12.47
C PHE A 386 -23.72 61.85 13.26
N HIS A 387 -23.28 63.01 12.77
CA HIS A 387 -22.17 63.77 13.35
C HIS A 387 -22.18 65.26 12.98
N GLN A 388 -21.01 65.91 13.00
CA GLN A 388 -20.83 67.33 12.68
C GLN A 388 -21.46 67.78 11.35
N THR A 389 -21.45 66.93 10.31
CA THR A 389 -22.05 67.25 9.00
C THR A 389 -23.56 67.48 9.13
N ASP A 390 -24.25 66.67 9.93
CA ASP A 390 -25.68 66.79 10.19
C ASP A 390 -26.01 67.91 11.17
N GLN A 391 -25.16 68.11 12.18
CA GLN A 391 -25.32 69.12 13.21
C GLN A 391 -23.99 69.76 13.60
N ALA A 392 -23.79 71.03 13.22
CA ALA A 392 -22.54 71.75 13.39
C ALA A 392 -21.99 71.84 14.84
N SER A 393 -22.84 71.65 15.85
CA SER A 393 -22.42 71.61 17.27
C SER A 393 -21.78 70.29 17.70
N LEU A 394 -21.90 69.24 16.90
CA LEU A 394 -21.34 67.93 17.16
C LEU A 394 -19.91 67.81 16.64
N GLY A 395 -19.19 66.81 17.13
CA GLY A 395 -17.83 66.52 16.73
C GLY A 395 -17.76 65.72 15.42
N LEU A 396 -16.66 65.89 14.70
CA LEU A 396 -16.39 65.19 13.44
C LEU A 396 -16.15 63.70 13.69
N VAL A 397 -16.76 62.84 12.88
CA VAL A 397 -16.42 61.42 12.82
C VAL A 397 -15.45 61.22 11.64
N SER A 398 -14.26 60.70 11.91
CA SER A 398 -13.26 60.37 10.89
C SER A 398 -13.40 58.91 10.49
N TYR A 399 -14.16 58.60 9.43
CA TYR A 399 -14.50 57.22 9.06
C TYR A 399 -13.89 56.72 7.74
N LEU A 400 -13.26 57.61 6.96
CA LEU A 400 -12.62 57.25 5.69
C LEU A 400 -11.15 56.84 5.87
N PRO A 401 -10.66 55.84 5.12
CA PRO A 401 -11.41 54.96 4.22
C PRO A 401 -12.35 54.00 4.97
N ILE A 402 -13.48 53.65 4.35
CA ILE A 402 -14.37 52.59 4.86
C ILE A 402 -13.78 51.20 4.56
N LEU A 403 -14.19 50.19 5.33
CA LEU A 403 -13.96 48.79 4.97
C LEU A 403 -14.89 48.44 3.80
N ILE A 404 -14.35 47.75 2.80
CA ILE A 404 -15.12 47.18 1.69
C ILE A 404 -15.26 45.68 1.96
N LEU A 405 -16.49 45.18 1.89
CA LEU A 405 -16.76 43.74 1.96
C LEU A 405 -17.04 43.20 0.56
N GLU A 406 -16.29 42.19 0.18
CA GLU A 406 -16.46 41.46 -1.08
C GLU A 406 -16.95 40.04 -0.77
N PRO A 407 -17.81 39.45 -1.62
CA PRO A 407 -18.35 38.11 -1.42
C PRO A 407 -17.30 37.03 -1.77
N LEU A 408 -16.19 37.00 -1.05
CA LEU A 408 -15.07 36.09 -1.33
C LEU A 408 -14.94 35.03 -0.23
N ILE A 409 -14.75 33.78 -0.64
CA ILE A 409 -14.24 32.72 0.22
C ILE A 409 -12.71 32.88 0.29
N GLN A 410 -12.16 33.12 1.48
CA GLN A 410 -10.73 33.34 1.71
C GLN A 410 -9.97 32.03 1.92
N SER A 411 -10.63 31.03 2.51
CA SER A 411 -10.11 29.67 2.63
C SER A 411 -11.27 28.67 2.67
N PHE A 412 -11.04 27.46 2.19
CA PHE A 412 -11.99 26.36 2.28
C PHE A 412 -11.19 25.08 2.50
N GLY A 413 -11.56 24.29 3.49
CA GLY A 413 -10.86 23.05 3.78
C GLY A 413 -11.60 22.16 4.77
N PHE A 414 -11.00 21.03 5.07
CA PHE A 414 -11.47 20.06 6.05
C PHE A 414 -10.42 19.92 7.15
N LEU A 415 -10.77 20.34 8.36
CA LEU A 415 -9.88 20.22 9.51
C LEU A 415 -10.02 18.84 10.14
N VAL A 416 -8.91 18.30 10.66
CA VAL A 416 -8.86 17.01 11.37
C VAL A 416 -9.73 17.02 12.63
N SER A 417 -9.88 18.18 13.28
CA SER A 417 -10.72 18.32 14.47
C SER A 417 -12.19 17.98 14.21
N ASP A 418 -12.69 18.31 13.02
CA ASP A 418 -14.08 18.08 12.62
C ASP A 418 -14.23 16.83 11.75
N ASN A 419 -13.14 16.39 11.11
CA ASN A 419 -13.08 15.26 10.20
C ASN A 419 -11.93 14.31 10.61
N PRO A 420 -12.09 13.53 11.70
CA PRO A 420 -11.01 12.77 12.32
C PRO A 420 -10.49 11.59 11.48
N SER A 421 -11.09 11.31 10.32
CA SER A 421 -10.59 10.34 9.33
C SER A 421 -9.34 10.84 8.60
N PHE A 422 -9.09 12.16 8.57
CA PHE A 422 -7.89 12.72 7.98
C PHE A 422 -6.69 12.64 8.92
N ALA A 423 -5.50 12.42 8.34
CA ALA A 423 -4.24 12.48 9.09
C ALA A 423 -3.74 13.92 9.30
N THR A 424 -4.10 14.83 8.40
CA THR A 424 -3.72 16.26 8.40
C THR A 424 -4.85 17.09 7.80
N ASP A 425 -4.93 18.37 8.15
CA ASP A 425 -5.90 19.29 7.55
C ASP A 425 -5.70 19.36 6.03
N VAL A 426 -6.80 19.41 5.28
CA VAL A 426 -6.78 19.49 3.81
C VAL A 426 -7.45 20.78 3.36
N PHE A 427 -6.74 21.59 2.57
CA PHE A 427 -7.27 22.87 2.06
C PHE A 427 -7.36 22.86 0.54
N GLY A 428 -8.41 23.48 0.01
CA GLY A 428 -8.64 23.64 -1.41
C GLY A 428 -7.87 24.78 -2.04
N THR A 429 -7.68 24.68 -3.36
CA THR A 429 -7.22 25.81 -4.18
C THR A 429 -8.42 26.63 -4.62
N ILE A 430 -8.41 27.93 -4.33
CA ILE A 430 -9.51 28.84 -4.64
C ILE A 430 -9.16 29.67 -5.88
N ASP A 431 -10.02 29.61 -6.90
CA ASP A 431 -10.01 30.53 -8.03
C ASP A 431 -11.03 31.65 -7.79
N GLN A 432 -10.54 32.81 -7.37
CA GLN A 432 -11.36 33.99 -7.09
C GLN A 432 -12.00 34.60 -8.34
N GLN A 433 -11.43 34.36 -9.53
CA GLN A 433 -11.94 34.92 -10.79
C GLN A 433 -13.09 34.09 -11.35
N ASN A 434 -12.99 32.77 -11.26
CA ASN A 434 -14.02 31.84 -11.74
C ASN A 434 -14.98 31.37 -10.63
N HIS A 435 -14.73 31.75 -9.37
CA HIS A 435 -15.48 31.34 -8.18
C HIS A 435 -15.57 29.81 -8.07
N THR A 436 -14.44 29.13 -8.21
CA THR A 436 -14.34 27.67 -8.05
C THR A 436 -13.34 27.30 -6.97
N ILE A 437 -13.57 26.17 -6.31
CA ILE A 437 -12.69 25.63 -5.29
C ILE A 437 -12.42 24.17 -5.63
N GLU A 438 -11.15 23.82 -5.81
CA GLU A 438 -10.72 22.44 -6.12
C GLU A 438 -10.02 21.83 -4.91
N ILE A 439 -10.48 20.66 -4.47
CA ILE A 439 -9.91 19.91 -3.35
C ILE A 439 -9.61 18.49 -3.82
N ILE A 440 -8.40 18.03 -3.54
CA ILE A 440 -7.97 16.65 -3.79
C ILE A 440 -7.76 15.99 -2.42
N LEU A 441 -8.52 14.92 -2.15
CA LEU A 441 -8.49 14.17 -0.90
C LEU A 441 -7.67 12.89 -1.05
N PRO A 442 -7.06 12.38 0.04
CA PRO A 442 -6.34 11.11 0.02
C PRO A 442 -7.21 9.95 -0.46
N ALA A 443 -6.59 8.98 -1.12
CA ALA A 443 -7.28 7.83 -1.67
C ALA A 443 -8.11 7.05 -0.62
N GLY A 444 -9.32 6.66 -0.99
CA GLY A 444 -10.25 5.94 -0.10
C GLY A 444 -11.03 6.82 0.89
N THR A 445 -10.90 8.15 0.81
CA THR A 445 -11.68 9.09 1.64
C THR A 445 -13.19 8.99 1.34
N GLU A 446 -13.99 8.94 2.41
CA GLU A 446 -15.45 9.07 2.38
C GLU A 446 -15.82 10.56 2.19
N VAL A 447 -16.71 10.88 1.25
CA VAL A 447 -17.04 12.27 0.87
C VAL A 447 -18.50 12.67 1.09
N THR A 448 -19.35 11.76 1.56
CA THR A 448 -20.79 12.03 1.75
C THR A 448 -21.12 12.71 3.07
N SER A 449 -20.16 12.80 4.00
CA SER A 449 -20.35 13.33 5.35
C SER A 449 -19.21 14.21 5.85
N LEU A 450 -18.66 15.08 4.99
CA LEU A 450 -17.55 15.97 5.38
C LEU A 450 -18.07 17.28 5.98
N ILE A 451 -17.36 17.80 6.99
CA ILE A 451 -17.64 19.08 7.63
C ILE A 451 -16.63 20.13 7.13
N PRO A 452 -17.01 21.04 6.23
CA PRO A 452 -16.10 22.05 5.68
C PRO A 452 -15.91 23.22 6.64
N GLN A 453 -14.69 23.75 6.69
CA GLN A 453 -14.35 25.01 7.34
C GLN A 453 -14.12 26.06 6.27
N ILE A 454 -14.85 27.18 6.38
CA ILE A 454 -14.89 28.24 5.39
C ILE A 454 -14.40 29.54 6.03
N GLY A 455 -13.28 30.06 5.57
CA GLY A 455 -12.76 31.35 6.01
C GLY A 455 -13.40 32.49 5.21
N LEU A 456 -14.04 33.42 5.91
CA LEU A 456 -14.75 34.56 5.34
C LEU A 456 -14.30 35.86 6.01
N SER A 457 -14.47 36.99 5.32
CA SER A 457 -14.41 38.30 5.97
C SER A 457 -15.51 38.40 7.03
N LEU A 458 -15.23 39.06 8.15
CA LEU A 458 -16.24 39.28 9.19
C LEU A 458 -17.50 39.94 8.58
N GLY A 459 -18.68 39.39 8.90
CA GLY A 459 -19.97 39.85 8.38
C GLY A 459 -20.40 39.19 7.06
N VAL A 460 -19.50 38.56 6.32
CA VAL A 460 -19.85 37.74 5.14
C VAL A 460 -20.23 36.34 5.61
N ILE A 461 -21.30 35.80 5.04
CA ILE A 461 -21.80 34.45 5.37
C ILE A 461 -21.91 33.61 4.09
N THR A 462 -22.05 32.29 4.26
CA THR A 462 -22.38 31.39 3.16
C THR A 462 -23.69 30.66 3.41
N ASN A 463 -24.35 30.25 2.33
CA ASN A 463 -25.42 29.27 2.35
C ASN A 463 -25.12 28.17 1.32
N PRO A 464 -24.88 26.90 1.73
CA PRO A 464 -24.88 26.42 3.13
C PRO A 464 -23.84 27.10 4.02
N GLU A 465 -24.09 27.15 5.32
CA GLU A 465 -23.12 27.66 6.31
C GLU A 465 -21.96 26.66 6.46
N GLY A 466 -20.75 27.15 6.73
CA GLY A 466 -19.62 26.31 7.11
C GLY A 466 -19.88 25.56 8.43
N GLY A 467 -19.13 24.50 8.68
CA GLY A 467 -19.28 23.68 9.89
C GLY A 467 -20.48 22.72 9.86
N ILE A 468 -21.22 22.65 8.75
CA ILE A 468 -22.34 21.72 8.56
C ILE A 468 -21.90 20.53 7.70
N GLU A 469 -22.21 19.32 8.17
CA GLU A 469 -22.01 18.07 7.41
C GLU A 469 -22.64 18.15 6.01
N THR A 470 -21.83 17.91 4.98
CA THR A 470 -22.21 18.10 3.57
C THR A 470 -21.67 16.94 2.71
N ASP A 471 -22.48 16.52 1.73
CA ASP A 471 -22.12 15.50 0.73
C ASP A 471 -21.43 16.15 -0.48
N PHE A 472 -20.17 15.79 -0.71
CA PHE A 472 -19.34 16.27 -1.82
C PHE A 472 -19.13 15.21 -2.92
N SER A 473 -20.00 14.20 -3.02
CA SER A 473 -20.00 13.25 -4.14
C SER A 473 -20.31 13.91 -5.50
N ALA A 474 -20.87 15.12 -5.47
CA ALA A 474 -21.06 16.00 -6.61
C ALA A 474 -20.62 17.44 -6.25
N PRO A 475 -20.39 18.32 -7.24
CA PRO A 475 -20.07 19.72 -6.97
C PRO A 475 -21.12 20.41 -6.09
N VAL A 476 -20.67 21.13 -5.06
CA VAL A 476 -21.53 21.83 -4.10
C VAL A 476 -21.45 23.34 -4.32
N SER A 477 -22.59 24.00 -4.44
CA SER A 477 -22.67 25.45 -4.56
C SER A 477 -22.79 26.11 -3.19
N TYR A 478 -21.98 27.15 -2.96
CA TYR A 478 -22.04 28.01 -1.78
C TYR A 478 -22.35 29.44 -2.21
N ASP A 479 -23.53 29.94 -1.84
CA ASP A 479 -23.90 31.34 -2.02
C ASP A 479 -23.20 32.18 -0.95
N VAL A 480 -22.27 33.04 -1.35
CA VAL A 480 -21.54 33.96 -0.49
C VAL A 480 -22.29 35.28 -0.45
N ILE A 481 -22.76 35.64 0.75
CA ILE A 481 -23.68 36.75 0.96
C ILE A 481 -22.95 37.85 1.74
N THR A 482 -22.91 39.04 1.12
CA THR A 482 -22.41 40.25 1.77
C THR A 482 -23.61 41.08 2.23
N PRO A 483 -23.69 41.51 3.50
CA PRO A 483 -24.81 42.34 3.97
C PRO A 483 -24.90 43.63 3.16
N HIS A 484 -26.00 43.88 2.44
CA HIS A 484 -26.17 45.03 1.53
C HIS A 484 -25.05 45.22 0.48
N GLY A 485 -24.32 44.15 0.16
CA GLY A 485 -23.29 44.15 -0.86
C GLY A 485 -23.67 43.28 -2.06
N GLU A 486 -22.68 43.01 -2.91
CA GLU A 486 -22.82 42.00 -3.95
C GLU A 486 -22.74 40.60 -3.34
N ASN A 487 -23.48 39.67 -3.93
CA ASN A 487 -23.41 38.24 -3.63
C ASN A 487 -22.76 37.51 -4.81
N THR A 488 -22.09 36.40 -4.53
CA THR A 488 -21.59 35.50 -5.57
C THR A 488 -21.81 34.05 -5.16
N THR A 489 -21.62 33.12 -6.08
CA THR A 489 -21.74 31.68 -5.80
C THR A 489 -20.42 31.00 -6.13
N TYR A 490 -19.86 30.26 -5.16
CA TYR A 490 -18.70 29.40 -5.38
C TYR A 490 -19.15 27.97 -5.67
N ILE A 491 -18.47 27.30 -6.61
CA ILE A 491 -18.65 25.87 -6.85
C ILE A 491 -17.45 25.13 -6.28
N VAL A 492 -17.70 24.23 -5.33
CA VAL A 492 -16.69 23.40 -4.69
C VAL A 492 -16.68 22.02 -5.33
N ASN A 493 -15.55 21.65 -5.91
CA ASN A 493 -15.27 20.36 -6.50
C ASN A 493 -14.32 19.59 -5.59
N VAL A 494 -14.77 18.42 -5.13
CA VAL A 494 -13.96 17.50 -4.33
C VAL A 494 -13.68 16.27 -5.17
N THR A 495 -12.40 15.91 -5.25
CA THR A 495 -11.93 14.70 -5.91
C THR A 495 -11.13 13.87 -4.94
N VAL A 496 -11.13 12.55 -5.11
CA VAL A 496 -10.37 11.61 -4.28
C VAL A 496 -9.26 11.04 -5.15
N GLU A 497 -8.03 10.99 -4.64
CA GLU A 497 -6.92 10.33 -5.33
C GLU A 497 -7.28 8.88 -5.62
N ALA A 498 -6.85 8.39 -6.79
CA ALA A 498 -7.06 7.00 -7.12
C ALA A 498 -6.19 6.11 -6.23
N LEU A 499 -6.77 5.02 -5.69
CA LEU A 499 -5.98 3.99 -5.01
C LEU A 499 -5.00 3.37 -6.01
N THR A 500 -3.76 3.21 -5.55
CA THR A 500 -2.73 2.51 -6.31
C THR A 500 -2.19 1.32 -5.56
N PHE A 501 -1.71 0.34 -6.31
CA PHE A 501 -1.31 -0.98 -5.83
C PHE A 501 0.05 -1.35 -6.39
N THR A 502 0.68 -2.33 -5.74
CA THR A 502 1.95 -2.92 -6.14
C THR A 502 1.73 -4.35 -6.62
N VAL A 503 2.32 -4.69 -7.77
CA VAL A 503 2.42 -6.06 -8.29
C VAL A 503 3.88 -6.50 -8.26
N SER A 504 4.18 -7.60 -7.59
CA SER A 504 5.52 -8.18 -7.50
C SER A 504 5.56 -9.57 -8.13
N PHE A 505 6.69 -9.93 -8.75
CA PHE A 505 6.90 -11.27 -9.32
C PHE A 505 8.05 -11.98 -8.63
N ASN A 506 7.83 -13.24 -8.27
CA ASN A 506 8.83 -14.17 -7.82
C ASN A 506 9.04 -15.25 -8.89
N ILE A 507 10.15 -15.16 -9.62
CA ILE A 507 10.43 -16.03 -10.76
C ILE A 507 11.41 -17.12 -10.33
N THR A 508 10.95 -18.37 -10.43
CA THR A 508 11.71 -19.56 -10.07
C THR A 508 11.68 -20.57 -11.22
N SER A 509 12.58 -21.56 -11.19
CA SER A 509 12.42 -22.78 -11.96
C SER A 509 11.35 -23.66 -11.32
N ILE A 510 10.89 -24.69 -12.03
CA ILE A 510 9.99 -25.70 -11.46
C ILE A 510 10.57 -26.42 -10.22
N GLU A 511 11.88 -26.33 -10.00
CA GLU A 511 12.59 -26.87 -8.83
C GLU A 511 12.70 -25.85 -7.67
N GLY A 512 12.15 -24.64 -7.83
CA GLY A 512 12.14 -23.60 -6.82
C GLY A 512 13.41 -22.75 -6.74
N LEU A 513 14.35 -22.92 -7.67
CA LEU A 513 15.56 -22.09 -7.75
C LEU A 513 15.26 -20.75 -8.45
N PRO A 514 15.76 -19.60 -7.97
CA PRO A 514 15.50 -18.31 -8.59
C PRO A 514 16.11 -18.22 -10.00
N VAL A 515 15.35 -17.68 -10.95
CA VAL A 515 15.81 -17.42 -12.34
C VAL A 515 16.00 -15.91 -12.50
N SER A 516 17.11 -15.40 -11.96
CA SER A 516 17.37 -13.95 -11.83
C SER A 516 17.64 -13.21 -13.14
N ASP A 517 17.89 -13.94 -14.23
CA ASP A 517 18.16 -13.46 -15.58
C ASP A 517 16.96 -13.56 -16.53
N ALA A 518 15.78 -13.99 -16.04
CA ALA A 518 14.55 -13.95 -16.81
C ALA A 518 14.12 -12.49 -17.08
N SER A 519 13.61 -12.23 -18.28
CA SER A 519 12.97 -10.97 -18.68
C SER A 519 11.46 -11.03 -18.48
N ILE A 520 10.78 -9.87 -18.35
CA ILE A 520 9.32 -9.82 -18.28
C ILE A 520 8.75 -8.78 -19.26
N LEU A 521 7.74 -9.19 -20.03
CA LEU A 521 6.83 -8.31 -20.73
C LEU A 521 5.62 -8.06 -19.81
N PHE A 522 5.50 -6.88 -19.23
CA PHE A 522 4.38 -6.51 -18.35
C PHE A 522 3.51 -5.43 -19.02
N ASN A 523 2.23 -5.75 -19.21
CA ASN A 523 1.25 -4.90 -19.87
C ASN A 523 1.74 -4.27 -21.21
N GLY A 524 2.42 -5.07 -22.02
CA GLY A 524 2.96 -4.66 -23.32
C GLY A 524 4.32 -3.94 -23.29
N THR A 525 4.91 -3.69 -22.11
CA THR A 525 6.24 -3.10 -21.97
C THR A 525 7.26 -4.16 -21.56
N ASN A 526 8.40 -4.22 -22.27
CA ASN A 526 9.45 -5.20 -22.00
C ASN A 526 10.46 -4.65 -20.98
N TYR A 527 10.73 -5.43 -19.94
CA TYR A 527 11.68 -5.11 -18.88
C TYR A 527 12.81 -6.16 -18.88
N PRO A 528 14.09 -5.74 -18.90
CA PRO A 528 15.22 -6.65 -18.86
C PRO A 528 15.31 -7.38 -17.51
N ALA A 529 16.21 -8.35 -17.41
CA ALA A 529 16.47 -9.12 -16.20
C ALA A 529 16.61 -8.25 -14.94
N GLY A 530 15.87 -8.59 -13.88
CA GLY A 530 15.91 -7.87 -12.63
C GLY A 530 14.88 -8.34 -11.61
N VAL A 531 14.69 -7.54 -10.56
CA VAL A 531 13.62 -7.72 -9.58
C VAL A 531 12.39 -6.95 -10.06
N TYR A 532 11.26 -7.64 -10.20
CA TYR A 532 10.05 -7.05 -10.75
C TYR A 532 9.07 -6.67 -9.66
N VAL A 533 9.05 -5.37 -9.36
CA VAL A 533 8.06 -4.72 -8.50
C VAL A 533 7.51 -3.53 -9.26
N PHE A 534 6.22 -3.59 -9.60
CA PHE A 534 5.50 -2.55 -10.32
C PHE A 534 4.59 -1.83 -9.34
N GLU A 535 4.96 -0.60 -8.99
CA GLU A 535 4.23 0.24 -8.03
C GLU A 535 3.28 1.20 -8.76
N ASN A 536 2.40 1.85 -7.99
CA ASN A 536 1.46 2.87 -8.47
C ASN A 536 0.48 2.38 -9.55
N LEU A 537 0.10 1.10 -9.53
CA LEU A 537 -0.87 0.53 -10.48
C LEU A 537 -2.30 0.79 -10.03
N LEU A 538 -3.17 1.21 -10.96
CA LEU A 538 -4.61 1.32 -10.68
C LEU A 538 -5.28 -0.06 -10.63
N ALA A 539 -6.51 -0.12 -10.12
CA ALA A 539 -7.33 -1.32 -10.27
C ALA A 539 -7.56 -1.61 -11.76
N GLY A 540 -7.40 -2.87 -12.15
CA GLY A 540 -7.48 -3.26 -13.55
C GLY A 540 -6.83 -4.61 -13.83
N THR A 541 -6.86 -4.97 -15.11
CA THR A 541 -6.34 -6.25 -15.61
C THR A 541 -5.02 -6.04 -16.34
N TYR A 542 -3.98 -6.75 -15.92
CA TYR A 542 -2.62 -6.64 -16.44
C TYR A 542 -2.16 -7.99 -16.98
N SER A 543 -1.66 -8.03 -18.21
CA SER A 543 -1.03 -9.23 -18.77
C SER A 543 0.46 -9.25 -18.45
N TYR A 544 1.02 -10.45 -18.34
CA TYR A 544 2.46 -10.65 -18.26
C TYR A 544 2.93 -11.83 -19.09
N GLU A 545 4.19 -11.78 -19.53
CA GLU A 545 4.93 -12.93 -20.06
C GLU A 545 6.36 -12.88 -19.53
N VAL A 546 6.79 -13.94 -18.83
CA VAL A 546 8.16 -14.13 -18.37
C VAL A 546 8.90 -15.03 -19.35
N ALA A 547 10.08 -14.61 -19.79
CA ALA A 547 10.88 -15.32 -20.78
C ALA A 547 12.35 -15.43 -20.36
N HIS A 548 12.94 -16.60 -20.60
CA HIS A 548 14.36 -16.87 -20.41
C HIS A 548 14.87 -17.82 -21.51
N PRO A 549 16.09 -17.63 -22.08
CA PRO A 549 16.59 -18.47 -23.19
C PRO A 549 16.65 -19.97 -22.93
N LEU A 550 16.80 -20.38 -21.66
CA LEU A 550 16.91 -21.78 -21.23
C LEU A 550 15.59 -22.40 -20.73
N TYR A 551 14.47 -21.65 -20.75
CA TYR A 551 13.18 -22.12 -20.25
C TYR A 551 12.04 -21.81 -21.22
N ASN A 552 10.94 -22.56 -21.12
CA ASN A 552 9.68 -22.20 -21.75
C ASN A 552 9.14 -20.89 -21.16
N SER A 553 8.61 -19.98 -22.00
CA SER A 553 7.98 -18.77 -21.49
C SER A 553 6.68 -19.09 -20.75
N ALA A 554 6.36 -18.27 -19.75
CA ALA A 554 5.14 -18.40 -18.95
C ALA A 554 4.37 -17.08 -19.01
N SER A 555 3.09 -17.13 -19.38
CA SER A 555 2.23 -15.96 -19.49
C SER A 555 0.98 -16.08 -18.61
N GLY A 556 0.42 -14.94 -18.23
CA GLY A 556 -0.77 -14.89 -17.39
C GLY A 556 -1.43 -13.52 -17.37
N ILE A 557 -2.55 -13.46 -16.66
CA ILE A 557 -3.33 -12.24 -16.44
C ILE A 557 -3.49 -12.04 -14.94
N ILE A 558 -3.33 -10.81 -14.48
CA ILE A 558 -3.46 -10.37 -13.09
C ILE A 558 -4.63 -9.39 -13.02
N GLU A 559 -5.55 -9.61 -12.09
CA GLU A 559 -6.62 -8.67 -11.79
C GLU A 559 -6.31 -7.99 -10.45
N VAL A 560 -6.04 -6.69 -10.50
CA VAL A 560 -5.81 -5.83 -9.33
C VAL A 560 -7.15 -5.17 -8.97
N ILE A 561 -7.63 -5.38 -7.75
CA ILE A 561 -8.93 -4.88 -7.29
C ILE A 561 -8.72 -3.84 -6.17
N ASP A 562 -8.27 -4.31 -5.00
CA ASP A 562 -8.20 -3.51 -3.77
C ASP A 562 -6.97 -3.81 -2.89
N GLN A 563 -6.02 -4.60 -3.40
CA GLN A 563 -4.81 -4.97 -2.65
C GLN A 563 -3.59 -5.21 -3.56
N ASN A 564 -2.41 -5.14 -2.94
CA ASN A 564 -1.15 -5.52 -3.57
C ASN A 564 -1.14 -7.01 -3.91
N ILE A 565 -0.48 -7.38 -5.01
CA ILE A 565 -0.44 -8.76 -5.52
C ILE A 565 1.01 -9.23 -5.62
N SER A 566 1.25 -10.47 -5.23
CA SER A 566 2.50 -11.19 -5.47
C SER A 566 2.23 -12.43 -6.30
N ILE A 567 2.97 -12.60 -7.39
CA ILE A 567 2.81 -13.70 -8.35
C ILE A 567 4.06 -14.57 -8.36
N ASP A 568 3.88 -15.85 -8.07
CA ASP A 568 4.91 -16.87 -8.27
C ASP A 568 4.85 -17.41 -9.69
N VAL A 569 5.96 -17.30 -10.44
CA VAL A 569 6.09 -17.84 -11.80
C VAL A 569 7.16 -18.93 -11.78
N ALA A 570 6.76 -20.18 -12.02
CA ALA A 570 7.68 -21.31 -12.14
C ALA A 570 7.94 -21.66 -13.61
N LEU A 571 9.17 -21.49 -14.07
CA LEU A 571 9.61 -21.76 -15.44
C LEU A 571 10.08 -23.22 -15.61
N ILE A 572 9.77 -23.81 -16.76
CA ILE A 572 10.15 -25.19 -17.10
C ILE A 572 11.36 -25.16 -18.04
N PRO A 573 12.51 -25.79 -17.68
CA PRO A 573 13.69 -25.82 -18.55
C PRO A 573 13.41 -26.40 -19.93
N LEU A 574 14.12 -25.91 -20.94
CA LEU A 574 14.16 -26.52 -22.26
C LEU A 574 15.04 -27.77 -22.22
N SER A 575 14.59 -28.84 -22.87
CA SER A 575 15.32 -30.09 -22.97
C SER A 575 15.20 -30.70 -24.36
N TYR A 576 16.21 -31.43 -24.80
CA TYR A 576 16.37 -31.95 -26.14
C TYR A 576 16.66 -33.45 -26.12
N SER A 577 16.61 -34.10 -27.28
CA SER A 577 17.08 -35.47 -27.43
C SER A 577 18.42 -35.55 -28.15
N ILE A 578 19.22 -36.54 -27.78
CA ILE A 578 20.44 -36.89 -28.49
C ILE A 578 20.43 -38.35 -28.90
N THR A 579 20.74 -38.59 -30.17
CA THR A 579 20.86 -39.92 -30.76
C THR A 579 22.30 -40.18 -31.17
N PHE A 580 22.86 -41.36 -30.89
CA PHE A 580 24.15 -41.79 -31.43
C PHE A 580 23.96 -42.89 -32.48
N GLU A 581 24.57 -42.70 -33.64
CA GLU A 581 24.60 -43.68 -34.73
C GLU A 581 26.04 -44.19 -34.90
N VAL A 582 26.28 -45.49 -34.63
CA VAL A 582 27.63 -46.07 -34.65
C VAL A 582 27.82 -46.92 -35.90
N THR A 583 28.84 -46.61 -36.71
CA THR A 583 29.17 -47.33 -37.95
C THR A 583 30.65 -47.73 -38.02
N ASP A 584 30.99 -48.66 -38.91
CA ASP A 584 32.38 -48.93 -39.30
C ASP A 584 32.87 -47.99 -40.42
N ASN A 585 34.17 -48.05 -40.75
CA ASN A 585 34.75 -47.28 -41.86
C ASN A 585 34.10 -47.53 -43.24
N ASN A 586 33.33 -48.61 -43.39
CA ASN A 586 32.62 -48.96 -44.63
C ASN A 586 31.15 -48.51 -44.59
N GLY A 587 30.72 -47.83 -43.52
CA GLY A 587 29.35 -47.35 -43.32
C GLY A 587 28.37 -48.44 -42.85
N ASN A 588 28.86 -49.59 -42.37
CA ASN A 588 27.97 -50.61 -41.80
C ASN A 588 27.65 -50.29 -40.34
N ASP A 589 26.38 -50.45 -39.96
CA ASP A 589 25.94 -50.26 -38.58
C ASP A 589 26.61 -51.24 -37.61
N ILE A 590 27.06 -50.71 -36.48
CA ILE A 590 27.64 -51.45 -35.38
C ILE A 590 26.67 -51.40 -34.19
N SER A 591 25.69 -52.28 -34.22
CA SER A 591 24.61 -52.35 -33.22
C SER A 591 25.03 -52.97 -31.87
N ASP A 592 26.21 -53.58 -31.80
CA ASP A 592 26.78 -54.25 -30.61
C ASP A 592 27.92 -53.47 -29.94
N ALA A 593 28.21 -52.23 -30.38
CA ALA A 593 29.10 -51.33 -29.64
C ALA A 593 28.44 -50.83 -28.36
N SER A 594 29.21 -50.63 -27.29
CA SER A 594 28.76 -49.96 -26.04
C SER A 594 29.08 -48.47 -26.08
N ILE A 595 28.27 -47.62 -25.44
CA ILE A 595 28.54 -46.18 -25.29
C ILE A 595 28.64 -45.79 -23.82
N THR A 596 29.58 -44.91 -23.49
CA THR A 596 29.57 -44.14 -22.25
C THR A 596 29.13 -42.72 -22.60
N PHE A 597 28.02 -42.25 -22.03
CA PHE A 597 27.49 -40.89 -22.22
C PHE A 597 27.32 -40.23 -20.85
N ASP A 598 27.87 -39.02 -20.70
CA ASP A 598 27.87 -38.26 -19.44
C ASP A 598 28.34 -39.08 -18.22
N GLY A 599 29.42 -39.85 -18.42
CA GLY A 599 30.03 -40.69 -17.39
C GLY A 599 29.29 -42.01 -17.07
N THR A 600 28.14 -42.27 -17.69
CA THR A 600 27.39 -43.52 -17.52
C THR A 600 27.57 -44.44 -18.72
N THR A 601 27.93 -45.70 -18.48
CA THR A 601 28.12 -46.71 -19.55
C THR A 601 26.83 -47.50 -19.79
N TYR A 602 26.41 -47.53 -21.05
CA TYR A 602 25.23 -48.23 -21.54
C TYR A 602 25.67 -49.41 -22.43
N PRO A 603 25.07 -50.61 -22.24
CA PRO A 603 25.35 -51.77 -23.08
C PRO A 603 24.79 -51.57 -24.50
N ALA A 604 25.21 -52.45 -25.42
CA ALA A 604 24.76 -52.48 -26.82
C ALA A 604 23.24 -52.25 -26.98
N GLY A 605 22.87 -51.27 -27.82
CA GLY A 605 21.49 -50.92 -28.10
C GLY A 605 21.34 -49.66 -28.96
N ILE A 606 20.10 -49.16 -29.03
CA ILE A 606 19.79 -47.86 -29.65
C ILE A 606 20.05 -46.78 -28.61
N TYR A 607 20.90 -45.82 -28.95
CA TYR A 607 21.33 -44.76 -28.04
C TYR A 607 20.53 -43.48 -28.28
N LEU A 608 19.31 -43.45 -27.77
CA LEU A 608 18.47 -42.25 -27.69
C LEU A 608 18.38 -41.79 -26.23
N PHE A 609 18.87 -40.59 -25.95
CA PHE A 609 18.75 -39.96 -24.64
C PHE A 609 17.77 -38.78 -24.77
N GLU A 610 16.64 -38.86 -24.07
CA GLU A 610 15.61 -37.82 -24.06
C GLU A 610 15.76 -36.90 -22.83
N ASN A 611 15.19 -35.70 -22.91
CA ASN A 611 15.18 -34.69 -21.84
C ASN A 611 16.59 -34.23 -21.40
N VAL A 612 17.53 -34.16 -22.32
CA VAL A 612 18.88 -33.67 -22.06
C VAL A 612 18.91 -32.14 -22.13
N LEU A 613 19.40 -31.50 -21.07
CA LEU A 613 19.49 -30.03 -20.99
C LEU A 613 20.59 -29.49 -21.94
N PRO A 614 20.51 -28.23 -22.41
CA PRO A 614 21.60 -27.56 -23.10
C PRO A 614 22.92 -27.65 -22.32
N GLY A 615 23.99 -28.06 -22.99
CA GLY A 615 25.27 -28.34 -22.35
C GLY A 615 26.25 -29.07 -23.25
N MET A 616 27.48 -29.23 -22.77
CA MET A 616 28.52 -30.01 -23.43
C MET A 616 28.68 -31.35 -22.71
N TYR A 617 28.54 -32.44 -23.45
CA TYR A 617 28.59 -33.80 -22.95
C TYR A 617 29.73 -34.57 -23.62
N ASN A 618 30.48 -35.32 -22.83
CA ASN A 618 31.52 -36.22 -23.34
C ASN A 618 30.94 -37.62 -23.56
N TYR A 619 31.44 -38.32 -24.58
CA TYR A 619 31.06 -39.69 -24.86
C TYR A 619 32.23 -40.57 -25.33
N SER A 620 32.11 -41.88 -25.16
CA SER A 620 33.08 -42.88 -25.62
C SER A 620 32.36 -44.12 -26.15
N VAL A 621 32.76 -44.62 -27.32
CA VAL A 621 32.17 -45.80 -27.98
C VAL A 621 33.23 -46.91 -28.09
N SER A 622 32.88 -48.13 -27.67
CA SER A 622 33.81 -49.26 -27.68
C SER A 622 33.16 -50.59 -28.11
N ARG A 623 33.91 -51.38 -28.89
CA ARG A 623 33.56 -52.75 -29.34
C ARG A 623 34.80 -53.62 -29.51
N SER A 624 34.73 -54.88 -29.11
CA SER A 624 35.82 -55.85 -29.33
C SER A 624 36.16 -56.03 -30.81
N GLY A 625 37.44 -56.01 -31.16
CA GLY A 625 37.92 -56.08 -32.56
C GLY A 625 37.97 -54.72 -33.28
N TYR A 626 37.55 -53.65 -32.60
CA TYR A 626 37.60 -52.26 -33.09
C TYR A 626 38.39 -51.36 -32.14
N ALA A 627 38.94 -50.27 -32.66
CA ALA A 627 39.52 -49.20 -31.85
C ALA A 627 38.41 -48.39 -31.14
N THR A 628 38.63 -48.02 -29.87
CA THR A 628 37.74 -47.12 -29.11
C THR A 628 37.70 -45.72 -29.72
N TYR A 629 36.54 -45.06 -29.68
CA TYR A 629 36.35 -43.68 -30.13
C TYR A 629 35.88 -42.80 -28.97
N ASP A 630 36.56 -41.69 -28.72
CA ASP A 630 36.20 -40.69 -27.71
C ASP A 630 35.82 -39.36 -28.39
N GLY A 631 34.74 -38.74 -27.92
CA GLY A 631 34.23 -37.49 -28.49
C GLY A 631 33.46 -36.63 -27.49
N SER A 632 33.04 -35.45 -27.94
CA SER A 632 32.13 -34.57 -27.20
C SER A 632 31.07 -33.96 -28.11
N VAL A 633 29.94 -33.59 -27.53
CA VAL A 633 28.77 -33.04 -28.23
C VAL A 633 28.19 -31.88 -27.42
N THR A 634 27.84 -30.80 -28.10
CA THR A 634 27.20 -29.62 -27.49
C THR A 634 25.76 -29.52 -27.94
N ILE A 635 24.84 -29.48 -26.99
CA ILE A 635 23.41 -29.24 -27.20
C ILE A 635 23.13 -27.78 -26.90
N ILE A 636 22.57 -27.05 -27.87
CA ILE A 636 22.28 -25.62 -27.75
C ILE A 636 20.76 -25.41 -27.70
N ASP A 637 20.08 -25.70 -28.81
CA ASP A 637 18.67 -25.35 -29.01
C ASP A 637 17.88 -26.36 -29.86
N GLN A 638 18.45 -27.53 -30.16
CA GLN A 638 17.83 -28.55 -30.99
C GLN A 638 18.28 -29.96 -30.63
N ASN A 639 17.50 -30.95 -31.06
CA ASN A 639 17.88 -32.35 -30.98
C ASN A 639 19.11 -32.63 -31.86
N ILE A 640 20.02 -33.46 -31.39
CA ILE A 640 21.30 -33.74 -32.06
C ILE A 640 21.37 -35.24 -32.43
N THR A 641 21.87 -35.53 -33.63
CA THR A 641 22.35 -36.88 -33.98
C THR A 641 23.87 -36.83 -34.13
N VAL A 642 24.56 -37.79 -33.50
CA VAL A 642 26.02 -37.89 -33.51
C VAL A 642 26.43 -39.17 -34.24
N ASP A 643 27.05 -38.99 -35.40
CA ASP A 643 27.59 -40.08 -36.20
C ASP A 643 28.98 -40.46 -35.67
N VAL A 644 29.14 -41.70 -35.21
CA VAL A 644 30.39 -42.23 -34.66
C VAL A 644 30.92 -43.35 -35.55
N VAL A 645 32.13 -43.18 -36.08
CA VAL A 645 32.78 -44.17 -36.96
C VAL A 645 33.95 -44.82 -36.23
N ILE A 646 33.92 -46.15 -36.04
CA ILE A 646 35.00 -46.91 -35.38
C ILE A 646 35.71 -47.89 -36.34
N GLN A 647 37.03 -48.10 -36.14
CA GLN A 647 37.89 -48.79 -37.10
C GLN A 647 38.20 -50.24 -36.70
N MET A 648 38.08 -51.18 -37.63
CA MET A 648 38.36 -52.62 -37.45
C MET A 648 39.87 -52.92 -37.59
N LEU A 649 40.39 -53.90 -36.85
CA LEU A 649 41.82 -54.27 -36.81
C LEU A 649 42.17 -55.46 -37.76
N VAL A 650 43.26 -55.38 -38.55
CA VAL A 650 43.73 -56.41 -39.54
C VAL A 650 45.27 -56.67 -39.48
N TYR A 651 45.75 -57.79 -40.06
CA TYR A 651 47.13 -58.35 -39.95
C TYR A 651 47.66 -59.03 -41.26
N ASN A 652 48.94 -59.41 -41.34
CA ASN A 652 49.57 -60.03 -42.53
C ASN A 652 50.18 -61.43 -42.27
N LEU A 653 50.16 -62.34 -43.27
CA LEU A 653 50.79 -63.68 -43.28
C LEU A 653 51.71 -63.88 -44.51
N THR A 654 52.98 -64.19 -44.30
CA THR A 654 54.00 -64.33 -45.36
C THR A 654 54.47 -65.78 -45.54
N PHE A 655 54.71 -66.22 -46.78
CA PHE A 655 55.34 -67.50 -47.13
C PHE A 655 56.66 -67.33 -47.89
N THR A 656 57.56 -68.31 -47.78
CA THR A 656 58.83 -68.40 -48.54
C THR A 656 59.03 -69.83 -49.06
N ILE A 657 59.21 -70.04 -50.37
CA ILE A 657 59.22 -71.35 -51.04
C ILE A 657 60.55 -71.61 -51.76
N ILE A 658 61.17 -72.77 -51.52
CA ILE A 658 62.51 -73.14 -52.04
C ILE A 658 62.56 -74.59 -52.58
N ASP A 659 63.57 -74.95 -53.37
CA ASP A 659 63.83 -76.34 -53.82
C ASP A 659 64.64 -77.15 -52.79
N ASP A 660 64.77 -78.46 -53.02
CA ASP A 660 65.55 -79.37 -52.16
C ASP A 660 67.07 -79.10 -52.15
N SER A 661 67.54 -78.22 -53.03
CA SER A 661 68.90 -77.70 -53.08
C SER A 661 69.02 -76.30 -52.42
N GLY A 662 67.93 -75.76 -51.89
CA GLY A 662 67.84 -74.49 -51.16
C GLY A 662 67.66 -73.25 -52.05
N ASN A 663 67.43 -73.40 -53.35
CA ASN A 663 67.22 -72.27 -54.24
C ASN A 663 65.77 -71.76 -54.16
N PRO A 664 65.54 -70.45 -54.20
CA PRO A 664 64.19 -69.91 -54.23
C PRO A 664 63.44 -70.36 -55.47
N LEU A 665 62.21 -70.82 -55.25
CA LEU A 665 61.33 -71.23 -56.33
C LEU A 665 60.44 -70.04 -56.69
N GLU A 666 60.83 -69.34 -57.75
CA GLU A 666 59.97 -68.34 -58.38
C GLU A 666 58.73 -69.00 -58.98
N ALA A 667 57.59 -68.33 -58.85
CA ALA A 667 56.30 -68.76 -59.39
C ALA A 667 55.89 -70.16 -58.91
N ALA A 668 56.21 -70.50 -57.66
CA ALA A 668 55.54 -71.57 -56.93
C ALA A 668 54.21 -71.01 -56.41
N GLU A 669 53.12 -71.74 -56.63
CA GLU A 669 51.80 -71.33 -56.21
C GLU A 669 51.59 -71.71 -54.74
N VAL A 670 51.28 -70.74 -53.89
CA VAL A 670 50.80 -70.89 -52.51
C VAL A 670 49.32 -70.57 -52.49
N ILE A 671 48.51 -71.54 -52.12
CA ILE A 671 47.06 -71.42 -51.95
C ILE A 671 46.78 -71.34 -50.45
N LEU A 672 46.27 -70.22 -49.97
CA LEU A 672 45.67 -70.12 -48.65
C LEU A 672 44.17 -70.39 -48.77
N GLN A 673 43.72 -71.47 -48.15
CA GLN A 673 42.33 -71.90 -48.20
C GLN A 673 41.41 -70.78 -47.69
N ASN A 674 40.35 -70.49 -48.44
CA ASN A 674 39.39 -69.41 -48.21
C ASN A 674 39.94 -67.98 -48.26
N VAL A 675 41.21 -67.77 -48.66
CA VAL A 675 41.77 -66.44 -48.93
C VAL A 675 42.07 -66.29 -50.43
N GLY A 676 42.79 -67.24 -51.02
CA GLY A 676 43.15 -67.23 -52.44
C GLY A 676 44.50 -67.90 -52.70
N SER A 677 44.88 -67.97 -53.97
CA SER A 677 46.24 -68.38 -54.35
C SER A 677 47.06 -67.19 -54.82
N GLN A 678 48.35 -67.25 -54.51
CA GLN A 678 49.34 -66.31 -55.00
C GLN A 678 50.59 -67.09 -55.39
N SER A 679 51.35 -66.55 -56.34
CA SER A 679 52.62 -67.14 -56.74
C SER A 679 53.77 -66.39 -56.09
N THR A 680 54.81 -67.13 -55.72
CA THR A 680 56.03 -66.55 -55.19
C THR A 680 56.75 -65.68 -56.20
N ASP A 681 57.39 -64.62 -55.71
CA ASP A 681 58.29 -63.77 -56.48
C ASP A 681 59.63 -64.46 -56.79
N VAL A 682 60.55 -63.73 -57.45
CA VAL A 682 61.92 -64.17 -57.79
C VAL A 682 62.74 -64.64 -56.57
N SER A 683 62.37 -64.21 -55.36
CA SER A 683 63.02 -64.59 -54.10
C SER A 683 62.33 -65.77 -53.42
N GLY A 684 61.28 -66.32 -54.03
CA GLY A 684 60.46 -67.36 -53.45
C GLY A 684 59.45 -66.85 -52.41
N ILE A 685 59.19 -65.55 -52.28
CA ILE A 685 58.34 -64.98 -51.21
C ILE A 685 56.95 -64.62 -51.73
N VAL A 686 55.94 -64.73 -50.85
CA VAL A 686 54.58 -64.24 -51.09
C VAL A 686 53.92 -63.78 -49.78
N ILE A 687 53.13 -62.70 -49.81
CA ILE A 687 52.49 -62.11 -48.62
C ILE A 687 50.97 -62.05 -48.84
N PHE A 688 50.22 -62.43 -47.81
CA PHE A 688 48.77 -62.24 -47.70
C PHE A 688 48.52 -61.18 -46.62
N ASP A 689 48.05 -60.01 -47.04
CA ASP A 689 47.71 -58.89 -46.17
C ASP A 689 46.21 -58.84 -45.81
N GLU A 690 45.84 -57.93 -44.91
CA GLU A 690 44.45 -57.66 -44.49
C GLU A 690 43.70 -58.87 -43.89
N LEU A 691 44.44 -59.76 -43.25
CA LEU A 691 43.91 -60.93 -42.57
C LEU A 691 43.37 -60.58 -41.18
N LEU A 692 42.24 -61.17 -40.84
CA LEU A 692 41.71 -61.11 -39.48
C LEU A 692 42.50 -62.05 -38.57
N SER A 693 42.34 -61.90 -37.26
CA SER A 693 42.81 -62.91 -36.34
C SER A 693 42.09 -64.24 -36.60
N GLY A 694 42.84 -65.32 -36.76
CA GLY A 694 42.32 -66.61 -37.21
C GLY A 694 43.37 -67.64 -37.61
N ASN A 695 42.90 -68.84 -37.93
CA ASN A 695 43.74 -69.95 -38.41
C ASN A 695 43.56 -70.14 -39.92
N TYR A 696 44.66 -70.40 -40.61
CA TYR A 696 44.81 -70.32 -42.05
C TYR A 696 45.55 -71.56 -42.60
N THR A 697 44.86 -72.44 -43.33
CA THR A 697 45.43 -73.64 -44.00
C THR A 697 46.00 -73.31 -45.39
N TYR A 698 47.13 -73.89 -45.80
CA TYR A 698 47.78 -73.60 -47.08
C TYR A 698 48.26 -74.85 -47.87
N ASP A 699 48.31 -74.75 -49.20
CA ASP A 699 48.87 -75.73 -50.15
C ASP A 699 49.91 -75.05 -51.06
N VAL A 700 50.97 -75.75 -51.47
CA VAL A 700 52.08 -75.23 -52.28
C VAL A 700 52.42 -76.17 -53.44
N SER A 701 52.53 -75.64 -54.68
CA SER A 701 52.88 -76.44 -55.86
C SER A 701 53.74 -75.71 -56.91
N LYS A 702 54.54 -76.46 -57.69
CA LYS A 702 55.35 -75.94 -58.82
C LYS A 702 55.49 -77.01 -59.91
N SER A 703 55.27 -76.63 -61.18
CA SER A 703 55.45 -77.55 -62.31
C SER A 703 56.88 -78.09 -62.37
N GLY A 704 57.01 -79.41 -62.52
CA GLY A 704 58.27 -80.13 -62.41
C GLY A 704 58.64 -80.57 -60.99
N TYR A 705 57.85 -80.20 -59.97
CA TYR A 705 58.08 -80.53 -58.56
C TYR A 705 56.87 -81.21 -57.87
N LEU A 706 57.10 -81.92 -56.76
CA LEU A 706 56.06 -82.48 -55.87
C LEU A 706 55.44 -81.40 -54.96
N ALA A 707 54.12 -81.43 -54.74
CA ALA A 707 53.36 -80.45 -53.94
C ALA A 707 53.33 -80.74 -52.41
N VAL A 708 53.11 -79.71 -51.57
CA VAL A 708 53.12 -79.73 -50.07
C VAL A 708 51.93 -78.96 -49.45
N ASN A 709 51.47 -79.29 -48.23
CA ASN A 709 50.40 -78.55 -47.50
C ASN A 709 50.64 -78.36 -45.97
N GLY A 710 49.97 -77.39 -45.32
CA GLY A 710 50.16 -76.99 -43.89
C GLY A 710 49.15 -75.96 -43.29
N THR A 711 49.41 -75.41 -42.08
CA THR A 711 48.58 -74.39 -41.36
C THR A 711 49.38 -73.23 -40.71
N ALA A 712 48.76 -72.05 -40.54
CA ALA A 712 49.25 -70.82 -39.91
C ALA A 712 48.22 -70.20 -38.95
N GLN A 713 48.61 -69.46 -37.90
CA GLN A 713 47.67 -68.81 -36.95
C GLN A 713 48.05 -67.34 -36.67
N ILE A 714 47.09 -66.42 -36.79
CA ILE A 714 47.15 -64.98 -36.45
C ILE A 714 46.28 -64.73 -35.21
N VAL A 715 46.76 -63.97 -34.22
CA VAL A 715 45.99 -63.61 -33.00
C VAL A 715 45.86 -62.09 -32.89
N ASP A 716 46.98 -61.39 -32.79
CA ASP A 716 47.03 -59.93 -32.65
C ASP A 716 48.27 -59.30 -33.33
N ALA A 717 48.96 -60.07 -34.17
CA ALA A 717 50.17 -59.64 -34.90
C ALA A 717 50.41 -60.45 -36.19
N ASN A 718 51.26 -59.93 -37.08
CA ASN A 718 51.65 -60.52 -38.37
C ASN A 718 52.51 -61.80 -38.23
N VAL A 719 52.49 -62.71 -39.21
CA VAL A 719 53.07 -64.08 -39.15
C VAL A 719 53.87 -64.45 -40.43
N ASN A 720 54.93 -65.28 -40.36
CA ASN A 720 55.77 -65.70 -41.51
C ASN A 720 56.10 -67.23 -41.52
N ILE A 721 56.13 -67.91 -42.70
CA ILE A 721 56.29 -69.39 -42.89
C ILE A 721 57.22 -69.76 -44.07
N THR A 722 57.95 -70.90 -44.05
CA THR A 722 58.84 -71.40 -45.14
C THR A 722 58.52 -72.85 -45.59
N VAL A 723 58.57 -73.18 -46.90
CA VAL A 723 58.19 -74.50 -47.51
C VAL A 723 59.18 -74.97 -48.62
N ILE A 724 59.39 -76.29 -48.83
CA ILE A 724 60.41 -76.90 -49.74
C ILE A 724 59.82 -77.94 -50.75
N LEU A 725 60.23 -77.98 -52.06
CA LEU A 725 59.72 -78.91 -53.14
C LEU A 725 60.81 -79.76 -53.94
N GLN A 726 60.49 -80.92 -54.60
CA GLN A 726 61.44 -81.91 -55.28
C GLN A 726 61.14 -82.34 -56.80
N ILE A 727 62.13 -82.69 -57.70
CA ILE A 727 62.10 -82.87 -59.25
C ILE A 727 61.81 -84.31 -59.91
N ILE A 728 61.48 -84.44 -61.25
CA ILE A 728 61.08 -85.69 -62.04
C ILE A 728 61.94 -86.04 -63.35
N SER A 729 62.25 -87.31 -63.80
CA SER A 729 63.09 -87.67 -65.04
C SER A 729 62.85 -88.97 -65.95
N SER A 730 62.93 -88.84 -67.32
CA SER A 730 63.24 -89.74 -68.54
C SER A 730 62.21 -90.61 -69.40
N LEU A 731 62.53 -90.86 -70.72
CA LEU A 731 61.74 -91.23 -71.98
C LEU A 731 61.67 -92.77 -72.37
N ASP A 732 60.66 -93.28 -73.12
CA ASP A 732 60.64 -94.65 -73.72
C ASP A 732 60.13 -94.75 -75.18
N ASP A 733 60.92 -95.42 -76.04
CA ASP A 733 60.93 -95.46 -77.52
C ASP A 733 60.59 -96.90 -78.05
N ASN A 734 59.95 -97.73 -77.22
CA ASN A 734 59.87 -99.18 -77.43
C ASN A 734 58.70 -99.68 -78.29
N ILE A 735 57.69 -98.85 -78.56
CA ILE A 735 56.40 -99.28 -79.14
C ILE A 735 56.44 -99.60 -80.64
N PHE A 736 57.45 -99.12 -81.39
CA PHE A 736 57.52 -99.33 -82.85
C PHE A 736 58.67 -100.23 -83.32
N SER A 737 59.36 -100.90 -82.39
CA SER A 737 60.57 -101.70 -82.63
C SER A 737 60.32 -102.93 -83.51
N ASN A 738 59.10 -103.49 -83.47
CA ASN A 738 58.76 -104.76 -84.13
C ASN A 738 58.15 -104.62 -85.53
N ILE A 739 58.03 -103.40 -86.07
CA ILE A 739 57.35 -103.17 -87.33
C ILE A 739 58.23 -103.59 -88.51
N ARG A 740 57.75 -104.54 -89.31
CA ARG A 740 58.39 -104.98 -90.56
C ARG A 740 57.48 -104.73 -91.74
N LEU A 741 58.04 -104.15 -92.80
CA LEU A 741 57.36 -103.90 -94.06
C LEU A 741 58.01 -104.74 -95.17
N PHE A 742 57.22 -105.59 -95.84
CA PHE A 742 57.71 -106.47 -96.90
C PHE A 742 56.62 -106.89 -97.90
N PRO A 743 56.95 -107.23 -99.17
CA PRO A 743 58.26 -107.02 -99.80
C PRO A 743 58.56 -105.53 -100.03
N ASN A 744 59.84 -105.14 -99.98
CA ASN A 744 60.30 -103.78 -100.28
C ASN A 744 61.71 -103.87 -100.90
N PRO A 745 61.88 -103.72 -102.23
CA PRO A 745 60.90 -103.22 -103.20
C PRO A 745 59.70 -104.16 -103.45
N THR A 746 58.56 -103.62 -103.89
CA THR A 746 57.30 -104.34 -104.16
C THR A 746 56.73 -104.00 -105.54
N SER A 747 55.96 -104.89 -106.17
CA SER A 747 55.20 -104.59 -107.40
C SER A 747 53.71 -104.32 -107.11
N ASP A 748 53.05 -105.20 -106.36
CA ASP A 748 51.58 -105.20 -106.28
C ASP A 748 51.00 -104.96 -104.87
N TYR A 749 51.74 -105.27 -103.81
CA TYR A 749 51.26 -105.16 -102.43
C TYR A 749 52.38 -105.08 -101.41
N ILE A 750 52.11 -104.46 -100.26
CA ILE A 750 52.96 -104.55 -99.06
C ILE A 750 52.20 -105.19 -97.90
N ILE A 751 52.95 -105.79 -96.97
CA ILE A 751 52.45 -106.32 -95.71
C ILE A 751 53.18 -105.59 -94.59
N LEU A 752 52.41 -105.13 -93.59
CA LEU A 752 52.94 -104.61 -92.33
C LEU A 752 52.71 -105.63 -91.22
N GLN A 753 53.80 -106.14 -90.64
CA GLN A 753 53.77 -106.98 -89.45
C GLN A 753 54.30 -106.23 -88.23
N GLY A 754 53.87 -106.68 -87.04
CA GLY A 754 54.32 -106.13 -85.77
C GLY A 754 53.67 -104.78 -85.42
N LEU A 755 52.49 -104.48 -85.97
CA LEU A 755 51.71 -103.31 -85.58
C LEU A 755 51.29 -103.41 -84.10
N PRO A 756 51.42 -102.33 -83.30
CA PRO A 756 50.86 -102.27 -81.95
C PRO A 756 49.35 -102.49 -81.95
N GLU A 757 48.84 -103.06 -80.87
CA GLU A 757 47.40 -103.17 -80.67
C GLU A 757 46.79 -101.76 -80.53
N GLY A 758 45.71 -101.46 -81.26
CA GLY A 758 45.06 -100.14 -81.21
C GLY A 758 45.66 -99.05 -82.12
N VAL A 759 46.37 -99.40 -83.19
CA VAL A 759 46.76 -98.41 -84.23
C VAL A 759 45.53 -97.69 -84.79
N ASN A 760 45.54 -96.36 -84.72
CA ASN A 760 44.41 -95.51 -85.11
C ASN A 760 44.24 -95.52 -86.64
N ARG A 761 45.34 -95.38 -87.36
CA ARG A 761 45.34 -95.18 -88.82
C ARG A 761 46.70 -95.51 -89.44
N ILE A 762 46.68 -95.98 -90.69
CA ILE A 762 47.86 -96.05 -91.57
C ILE A 762 47.59 -95.27 -92.86
N ARG A 763 48.60 -94.54 -93.32
CA ARG A 763 48.56 -93.76 -94.56
C ARG A 763 49.74 -94.11 -95.45
N ILE A 764 49.50 -94.36 -96.72
CA ILE A 764 50.55 -94.37 -97.74
C ILE A 764 50.59 -92.99 -98.38
N VAL A 765 51.74 -92.36 -98.32
CA VAL A 765 51.95 -91.00 -98.81
C VAL A 765 53.07 -90.95 -99.85
N GLU A 766 52.93 -90.05 -100.82
CA GLU A 766 54.05 -89.63 -101.66
C GLU A 766 55.12 -88.94 -100.79
N LEU A 767 56.36 -88.85 -101.30
CA LEU A 767 57.44 -88.14 -100.61
C LEU A 767 57.12 -86.66 -100.35
N ASN A 768 56.18 -86.07 -101.08
CA ASN A 768 55.68 -84.71 -100.88
C ASN A 768 54.58 -84.60 -99.79
N GLY A 769 54.21 -85.73 -99.15
CA GLY A 769 53.21 -85.79 -98.08
C GLY A 769 51.76 -86.02 -98.54
N LYS A 770 51.49 -86.11 -99.85
CA LYS A 770 50.12 -86.36 -100.37
C LYS A 770 49.66 -87.78 -100.00
N ASN A 771 48.54 -87.88 -99.30
CA ASN A 771 47.89 -89.15 -98.96
C ASN A 771 47.32 -89.83 -100.22
N LEU A 772 47.71 -91.07 -100.45
CA LEU A 772 47.27 -91.88 -101.58
C LEU A 772 46.34 -93.01 -101.15
N ILE A 773 46.68 -93.68 -100.05
CA ILE A 773 45.86 -94.74 -99.46
C ILE A 773 45.74 -94.47 -97.97
N GLN A 774 44.53 -94.59 -97.43
CA GLN A 774 44.28 -94.50 -95.99
C GLN A 774 43.53 -95.73 -95.52
N LEU A 775 44.03 -96.36 -94.46
CA LEU A 775 43.38 -97.45 -93.76
C LEU A 775 43.16 -97.06 -92.31
N LEU A 776 41.90 -97.08 -91.89
CA LEU A 776 41.53 -96.88 -90.49
C LEU A 776 41.51 -98.25 -89.82
N LYS A 777 42.08 -98.34 -88.60
CA LYS A 777 42.19 -99.58 -87.82
C LYS A 777 42.77 -100.79 -88.60
N PRO A 778 43.98 -100.67 -89.15
CA PRO A 778 44.59 -101.75 -89.92
C PRO A 778 45.02 -102.92 -89.02
N GLU A 779 44.79 -104.14 -89.51
CA GLU A 779 45.23 -105.36 -88.84
C GLU A 779 46.65 -105.77 -89.28
N SER A 780 47.49 -106.15 -88.31
CA SER A 780 48.85 -106.67 -88.55
C SER A 780 48.82 -107.91 -89.46
N GLY A 781 49.70 -107.95 -90.47
CA GLY A 781 49.88 -109.07 -91.39
C GLY A 781 48.96 -109.07 -92.62
N LYS A 782 48.06 -108.10 -92.78
CA LYS A 782 47.21 -107.98 -93.99
C LYS A 782 47.99 -107.42 -95.17
N ARG A 783 47.67 -107.91 -96.37
CA ARG A 783 48.15 -107.34 -97.63
C ARG A 783 47.43 -106.02 -97.88
N ILE A 784 48.21 -104.96 -98.08
CA ILE A 784 47.75 -103.67 -98.55
C ILE A 784 48.03 -103.62 -100.05
N ALA A 785 46.96 -103.65 -100.85
CA ALA A 785 47.05 -103.59 -102.30
C ALA A 785 47.53 -102.20 -102.75
N LEU A 786 48.48 -102.18 -103.70
CA LEU A 786 49.03 -100.97 -104.28
C LEU A 786 48.55 -100.75 -105.71
N THR A 787 47.48 -101.45 -106.10
CA THR A 787 46.90 -101.40 -107.45
C THR A 787 46.55 -99.96 -107.82
N GLY A 788 47.06 -99.49 -108.95
CA GLY A 788 46.83 -98.11 -109.42
C GLY A 788 47.88 -97.08 -108.98
N LEU A 789 48.82 -97.42 -108.09
CA LEU A 789 49.97 -96.55 -107.81
C LEU A 789 51.03 -96.66 -108.93
N PRO A 790 51.59 -95.56 -109.46
CA PRO A 790 52.73 -95.63 -110.37
C PRO A 790 54.00 -96.16 -109.69
N THR A 791 54.99 -96.55 -110.48
CA THR A 791 56.33 -96.92 -109.99
C THR A 791 56.99 -95.73 -109.27
N GLY A 792 57.51 -95.92 -108.06
CA GLY A 792 58.08 -94.83 -107.26
C GLY A 792 58.31 -95.14 -105.78
N SER A 793 58.89 -94.19 -105.04
CA SER A 793 59.11 -94.29 -103.58
C SER A 793 57.95 -93.65 -102.80
N TYR A 794 57.50 -94.31 -101.74
CA TYR A 794 56.37 -93.89 -100.90
C TYR A 794 56.71 -94.10 -99.42
N PHE A 795 56.13 -93.30 -98.52
CA PHE A 795 56.14 -93.61 -97.09
C PHE A 795 54.86 -94.30 -96.69
N ILE A 796 54.97 -95.26 -95.77
CA ILE A 796 53.83 -95.68 -94.94
C ILE A 796 53.97 -95.03 -93.56
N VAL A 797 52.96 -94.28 -93.14
CA VAL A 797 52.90 -93.59 -91.85
C VAL A 797 51.91 -94.33 -90.96
N ILE A 798 52.37 -94.69 -89.76
CA ILE A 798 51.63 -95.47 -88.77
C ILE A 798 51.41 -94.56 -87.56
N GLU A 799 50.15 -94.33 -87.21
CA GLU A 799 49.76 -93.42 -86.12
C GLU A 799 49.13 -94.23 -84.98
N HIS A 800 49.68 -94.07 -83.76
CA HIS A 800 49.17 -94.68 -82.54
C HIS A 800 49.16 -93.66 -81.40
N ASN A 801 47.97 -93.25 -80.95
CA ASN A 801 47.76 -92.18 -79.99
C ASN A 801 48.52 -90.88 -80.39
N ASN A 802 49.44 -90.42 -79.56
CA ASN A 802 50.20 -89.18 -79.74
C ASN A 802 51.58 -89.41 -80.38
N ALA A 803 51.82 -90.58 -81.00
CA ALA A 803 53.09 -90.94 -81.64
C ALA A 803 52.89 -91.44 -83.08
N GLU A 804 53.85 -91.13 -83.96
CA GLU A 804 53.85 -91.55 -85.37
C GLU A 804 55.19 -92.15 -85.80
N LYS A 805 55.14 -93.12 -86.73
CA LYS A 805 56.34 -93.66 -87.40
C LYS A 805 56.14 -93.74 -88.91
N ALA A 806 57.09 -93.22 -89.66
CA ALA A 806 57.14 -93.33 -91.12
C ALA A 806 58.18 -94.37 -91.55
N ILE A 807 57.81 -95.25 -92.50
CA ILE A 807 58.71 -96.24 -93.10
C ILE A 807 58.69 -96.07 -94.62
N LEU A 808 59.85 -95.93 -95.24
CA LEU A 808 60.00 -95.76 -96.69
C LEU A 808 59.93 -97.10 -97.43
N PHE A 809 59.21 -97.16 -98.55
CA PHE A 809 59.20 -98.30 -99.45
C PHE A 809 59.20 -97.91 -100.94
N GLN A 810 59.69 -98.81 -101.79
CA GLN A 810 59.72 -98.62 -103.24
C GLN A 810 58.76 -99.56 -103.96
N LYS A 811 57.95 -98.98 -104.85
CA LYS A 811 57.11 -99.72 -105.80
C LYS A 811 57.85 -99.79 -107.15
N GLN A 812 58.05 -101.01 -107.67
CA GLN A 812 58.65 -101.33 -108.98
C GLN A 812 57.58 -101.60 -110.03
#